data_AF-A0A7Z9ZJX9-F1
#
_entry.id   AF-A0A7Z9ZJX9-F1
#
_cell.length_a   1.000
_cell.length_b   1.000
_cell.length_c   1.000
_cell.angle_alpha   90.00
_cell.angle_beta   90.00
_cell.angle_gamma   90.00
#
_symmetry.space_group_name_H-M   'P 1'
#
loop_
_entity.id
_entity.type
_entity.pdbx_description
1 polymer ?
#
loop_
_entity_poly.entity_id
_entity_poly.type
_entity_poly.pdbx_seq_one_letter_code
_entity_poly.pdbx_strand_id
1 'polypeptide(L)'
;MKSEFILALNQICADRNLSQEVVLEAIKSALVRAYQRDTGAPSGQNVQVKIDPRTGAVRIFAERLVVAEVTNPKTEISLDDARKIKPDAEVGERIMVEDTPSNFGRIAAQKARQVILQRIREAERDAQYEHFREQEGELVYGIVQSVSPHQVTLRLGRTEAIMPRKEQVPGERYNLHDRIRAYVLEVRKTPRGPEIIVSRSHKRMLRRLLELEVPEIANGTVEIKAIAREAGARSKVAVAARQPGVDPVGACVGMRGVRIQSIVKELNGEKVDIIEWSPDPVTFIAKALSPARVLSVMLEEDPVEGRTASVVVPDDQLSLAIGRAGQNARLAAKLTGWRIDIQSVTEAIEWALQKINDDPELLDSLGPTAERLPTVVAALRHHKEEGLPYNLEEMVAMREVIEAVRRYYISMRDAERARLAAQEAARRAALEEARAVREAAIQAAKARIPPAAYDIPITEIGLSQRVLGHLQRGGIENVGQLMEHLAEGDEGLLKLDGIGPKALGEVHKALDQLDLPPAEPEEEAAPIEAPPAEATAPAEAAPPVEAVAPPAEEVPAETAPPPAEEAPTEAVAPPTEEIPAEAPSPTPEEAPEAEVEVEAEVEVEETIEEEVWEEILEEEKEEEKLIEAPQKKKRPKRPKRQLVYDEELGRVVAIRRHRRGEPEEDWILDEGWEDLP
;
A
#
# COMPACT_ATOMS: atom_id res chain seq x y z
N MET A 1 46.08 -32.38 28.24
CA MET A 1 45.08 -32.74 27.21
C MET A 1 44.01 -31.65 27.19
N LYS A 2 43.35 -31.37 26.05
CA LYS A 2 42.09 -30.62 26.05
C LYS A 2 41.02 -31.53 26.67
N SER A 3 40.11 -30.99 27.49
CA SER A 3 39.11 -31.84 28.16
C SER A 3 38.04 -32.28 27.16
N GLU A 4 37.48 -33.47 27.37
CA GLU A 4 36.36 -33.99 26.57
C GLU A 4 35.17 -33.02 26.62
N PHE A 5 34.95 -32.35 27.77
CA PHE A 5 33.93 -31.32 27.92
C PHE A 5 34.16 -30.10 27.02
N ILE A 6 35.37 -29.53 26.94
CA ILE A 6 35.66 -28.45 25.98
C ILE A 6 35.52 -28.97 24.55
N LEU A 7 36.06 -30.15 24.24
CA LEU A 7 36.04 -30.68 22.88
C LEU A 7 34.60 -30.89 22.38
N ALA A 8 33.74 -31.52 23.19
CA ALA A 8 32.33 -31.71 22.87
C ALA A 8 31.56 -30.38 22.82
N LEU A 9 31.80 -29.45 23.75
CA LEU A 9 31.16 -28.13 23.74
C LEU A 9 31.54 -27.33 22.49
N ASN A 10 32.83 -27.29 22.14
CA ASN A 10 33.35 -26.58 20.97
C ASN A 10 32.87 -27.22 19.67
N GLN A 11 32.77 -28.55 19.60
CA GLN A 11 32.19 -29.25 18.46
C GLN A 11 30.71 -28.88 18.29
N ILE A 12 29.90 -28.99 19.34
CA ILE A 12 28.47 -28.61 19.30
C ILE A 12 28.29 -27.13 18.95
N CYS A 13 29.17 -26.26 19.43
CA CYS A 13 29.14 -24.83 19.10
C CYS A 13 29.51 -24.56 17.63
N ALA A 14 30.54 -25.22 17.10
CA ALA A 14 30.96 -25.09 15.71
C ALA A 14 29.91 -25.65 14.74
N ASP A 15 29.44 -26.88 14.98
CA ASP A 15 28.43 -27.57 14.16
C ASP A 15 27.12 -26.78 14.05
N ARG A 16 26.81 -25.93 15.04
CA ARG A 16 25.57 -25.15 15.17
C ARG A 16 25.76 -23.64 15.15
N ASN A 17 26.94 -23.15 14.76
CA ASN A 17 27.28 -21.73 14.63
C ASN A 17 26.99 -20.86 15.88
N LEU A 18 27.18 -21.43 17.07
CA LEU A 18 26.95 -20.80 18.38
C LEU A 18 28.25 -20.26 19.00
N SER A 19 28.20 -19.09 19.65
CA SER A 19 29.31 -18.63 20.48
C SER A 19 29.42 -19.45 21.78
N GLN A 20 30.61 -20.02 22.01
CA GLN A 20 30.93 -20.78 23.22
C GLN A 20 30.69 -19.96 24.51
N GLU A 21 30.99 -18.66 24.48
CA GLU A 21 30.91 -17.78 25.64
C GLU A 21 29.45 -17.56 26.07
N VAL A 22 28.57 -17.28 25.09
CA VAL A 22 27.12 -17.11 25.28
C VAL A 22 26.46 -18.40 25.80
N VAL A 23 26.96 -19.57 25.39
CA VAL A 23 26.50 -20.86 25.91
C VAL A 23 27.00 -21.09 27.35
N LEU A 24 28.27 -20.79 27.65
CA LEU A 24 28.82 -20.91 29.01
C LEU A 24 28.14 -19.96 30.00
N GLU A 25 27.81 -18.74 29.61
CA GLU A 25 27.07 -17.77 30.43
C GLU A 25 25.61 -18.19 30.66
N ALA A 26 24.93 -18.71 29.63
CA ALA A 26 23.60 -19.29 29.77
C ALA A 26 23.61 -20.49 30.73
N ILE A 27 24.66 -21.33 30.69
CA ILE A 27 24.84 -22.43 31.64
C ILE A 27 25.06 -21.88 33.06
N LYS A 28 25.99 -20.94 33.29
CA LYS A 28 26.23 -20.34 34.62
C LYS A 28 24.95 -19.77 35.25
N SER A 29 24.20 -18.95 34.50
CA SER A 29 22.97 -18.31 34.99
C SER A 29 21.84 -19.32 35.27
N ALA A 30 21.73 -20.40 34.48
CA ALA A 30 20.81 -21.50 34.78
C ALA A 30 21.24 -22.33 35.99
N LEU A 31 22.55 -22.48 36.23
CA LEU A 31 23.08 -23.17 37.41
C LEU A 31 22.86 -22.37 38.70
N VAL A 32 22.97 -21.04 38.66
CA VAL A 32 22.56 -20.15 39.78
C VAL A 32 21.10 -20.39 40.14
N ARG A 33 20.19 -20.34 39.15
CA ARG A 33 18.76 -20.60 39.34
C ARG A 33 18.45 -22.02 39.83
N ALA A 34 19.26 -23.00 39.44
CA ALA A 34 19.14 -24.38 39.92
C ALA A 34 19.56 -24.49 41.40
N TYR A 35 20.70 -23.92 41.78
CA TYR A 35 21.18 -23.89 43.16
C TYR A 35 20.21 -23.17 44.11
N GLN A 36 19.71 -22.00 43.73
CA GLN A 36 18.74 -21.24 44.53
C GLN A 36 17.48 -22.07 44.83
N ARG A 37 17.01 -22.85 43.84
CA ARG A 37 15.83 -23.73 43.98
C ARG A 37 16.09 -25.00 44.78
N ASP A 38 17.30 -25.56 44.69
CA ASP A 38 17.71 -26.81 45.38
C ASP A 38 18.02 -26.56 46.87
N THR A 39 18.68 -25.44 47.17
CA THR A 39 19.05 -25.06 48.55
C THR A 39 17.97 -24.24 49.26
N GLY A 40 17.03 -23.64 48.53
CA GLY A 40 16.06 -22.68 49.08
C GLY A 40 16.72 -21.35 49.52
N ALA A 41 17.77 -20.93 48.82
CA ALA A 41 18.44 -19.65 49.05
C ALA A 41 17.52 -18.46 48.66
N PRO A 42 17.52 -17.34 49.40
CA PRO A 42 16.73 -16.17 49.04
C PRO A 42 17.11 -15.61 47.67
N SER A 43 16.13 -15.16 46.87
CA SER A 43 16.35 -14.64 45.51
C SER A 43 17.28 -13.42 45.42
N GLY A 44 17.50 -12.71 46.54
CA GLY A 44 18.42 -11.59 46.66
C GLY A 44 19.84 -11.94 47.14
N GLN A 45 20.15 -13.21 47.38
CA GLN A 45 21.50 -13.66 47.71
C GLN A 45 22.34 -13.76 46.43
N ASN A 46 23.49 -13.08 46.39
CA ASN A 46 24.38 -13.12 45.24
C ASN A 46 25.06 -14.51 45.15
N VAL A 47 25.00 -15.16 44.00
CA VAL A 47 25.56 -16.49 43.78
C VAL A 47 26.33 -16.50 42.47
N GLN A 48 27.62 -16.83 42.54
CA GLN A 48 28.52 -16.93 41.39
C GLN A 48 28.84 -18.39 41.09
N VAL A 49 28.61 -18.81 39.85
CA VAL A 49 29.01 -20.15 39.37
C VAL A 49 30.29 -20.04 38.55
N LYS A 50 31.36 -20.68 39.02
CA LYS A 50 32.63 -20.83 38.29
C LYS A 50 32.68 -22.25 37.73
N ILE A 51 32.83 -22.35 36.41
CA ILE A 51 33.04 -23.60 35.69
C ILE A 51 34.52 -23.62 35.30
N ASP A 52 35.29 -24.59 35.76
CA ASP A 52 36.65 -24.79 35.25
C ASP A 52 36.56 -25.32 33.81
N PRO A 53 37.03 -24.59 32.79
CA PRO A 53 37.00 -25.09 31.42
C PRO A 53 37.79 -26.40 31.29
N ARG A 54 38.93 -26.55 31.99
CA ARG A 54 39.83 -27.70 31.82
C ARG A 54 39.29 -29.02 32.38
N THR A 55 38.21 -29.01 33.14
CA THR A 55 37.60 -30.23 33.72
C THR A 55 36.08 -30.29 33.57
N GLY A 56 35.42 -29.18 33.27
CA GLY A 56 33.96 -29.06 33.39
C GLY A 56 33.46 -29.02 34.84
N ALA A 57 34.36 -28.99 35.83
CA ALA A 57 33.99 -28.95 37.24
C ALA A 57 33.28 -27.64 37.58
N VAL A 58 32.09 -27.77 38.16
CA VAL A 58 31.24 -26.65 38.59
C VAL A 58 31.48 -26.38 40.08
N ARG A 59 31.84 -25.15 40.42
CA ARG A 59 31.92 -24.64 41.79
C ARG A 59 30.94 -23.50 41.98
N ILE A 60 30.27 -23.49 43.12
CA ILE A 60 29.27 -22.49 43.49
C ILE A 60 29.83 -21.67 44.64
N PHE A 61 29.82 -20.34 44.48
CA PHE A 61 30.15 -19.41 45.54
C PHE A 61 28.88 -18.64 45.90
N ALA A 62 28.46 -18.71 47.16
CA ALA A 62 27.31 -17.99 47.68
C ALA A 62 27.76 -16.86 48.60
N GLU A 63 27.17 -15.68 48.44
CA GLU A 63 27.40 -14.54 49.30
C GLU A 63 26.80 -14.80 50.70
N ARG A 64 27.62 -14.71 51.75
CA ARG A 64 27.16 -14.82 53.15
C ARG A 64 27.62 -13.61 53.97
N LEU A 65 26.74 -13.15 54.85
CA LEU A 65 26.99 -12.06 55.80
C LEU A 65 27.82 -12.56 56.98
N VAL A 66 28.91 -11.88 57.30
CA VAL A 66 29.74 -12.17 58.47
C VAL A 66 29.04 -11.66 59.73
N VAL A 67 28.72 -12.55 60.67
CA VAL A 67 28.00 -12.26 61.92
C VAL A 67 28.74 -12.82 63.13
N ALA A 68 28.45 -12.27 64.31
CA ALA A 68 28.99 -12.79 65.58
C ALA A 68 28.32 -14.10 65.99
N GLU A 69 26.99 -14.19 65.85
CA GLU A 69 26.18 -15.39 66.12
C GLU A 69 25.35 -15.73 64.88
N VAL A 70 25.45 -16.98 64.40
CA VAL A 70 24.80 -17.44 63.16
C VAL A 70 23.38 -17.88 63.46
N THR A 71 22.40 -17.14 62.95
CA THR A 71 20.97 -17.44 63.04
C THR A 71 20.47 -18.24 61.83
N ASN A 72 21.00 -17.95 60.63
CA ASN A 72 20.68 -18.66 59.39
C ASN A 72 21.94 -19.13 58.63
N PRO A 73 22.39 -20.38 58.81
CA PRO A 73 23.62 -20.92 58.20
C PRO A 73 23.69 -20.91 56.65
N LYS A 74 22.61 -20.57 55.94
CA LYS A 74 22.60 -20.44 54.47
C LYS A 74 23.02 -19.04 54.00
N THR A 75 22.69 -18.01 54.78
CA THR A 75 22.91 -16.58 54.45
C THR A 75 23.99 -15.93 55.31
N GLU A 76 24.39 -16.58 56.40
CA GLU A 76 25.31 -16.06 57.41
C GLU A 76 26.51 -17.00 57.62
N ILE A 77 27.61 -16.43 58.11
CA ILE A 77 28.84 -17.13 58.46
C ILE A 77 29.47 -16.50 59.70
N SER A 78 30.10 -17.30 60.56
CA SER A 78 30.79 -16.78 61.74
C SER A 78 32.02 -15.95 61.36
N LEU A 79 32.44 -15.01 62.21
CA LEU A 79 33.71 -14.28 62.05
C LEU A 79 34.91 -15.23 61.89
N ASP A 80 34.95 -16.31 62.67
CA ASP A 80 36.07 -17.26 62.67
C ASP A 80 36.11 -18.13 61.41
N ASP A 81 34.95 -18.48 60.84
CA ASP A 81 34.88 -19.19 59.56
C ASP A 81 35.13 -18.24 58.37
N ALA A 82 34.65 -17.00 58.44
CA ALA A 82 34.95 -15.96 57.46
C ALA A 82 36.46 -15.72 57.34
N ARG A 83 37.16 -15.62 58.47
CA ARG A 83 38.62 -15.41 58.52
C ARG A 83 39.46 -16.56 57.96
N LYS A 84 38.91 -17.77 57.86
CA LYS A 84 39.56 -18.90 57.16
C LYS A 84 39.53 -18.75 55.63
N ILE A 85 38.60 -17.94 55.10
CA ILE A 85 38.41 -17.70 53.66
C ILE A 85 39.05 -16.35 53.26
N LYS A 86 38.83 -15.31 54.07
CA LYS A 86 39.34 -13.94 53.89
C LYS A 86 39.92 -13.44 55.23
N PRO A 87 41.25 -13.42 55.44
CA PRO A 87 41.85 -13.12 56.74
C PRO A 87 41.48 -11.73 57.31
N ASP A 88 41.20 -10.78 56.43
CA ASP A 88 40.77 -9.40 56.69
C ASP A 88 39.23 -9.24 56.75
N ALA A 89 38.48 -10.31 57.07
CA ALA A 89 37.03 -10.24 57.22
C ALA A 89 36.58 -9.59 58.53
N GLU A 90 35.59 -8.70 58.43
CA GLU A 90 34.96 -7.96 59.53
C GLU A 90 33.45 -8.28 59.68
N VAL A 91 32.88 -8.04 60.86
CA VAL A 91 31.45 -8.25 61.11
C VAL A 91 30.62 -7.26 60.29
N GLY A 92 29.62 -7.76 59.57
CA GLY A 92 28.81 -6.97 58.63
C GLY A 92 29.33 -6.99 57.19
N GLU A 93 30.53 -7.49 56.91
CA GLU A 93 30.99 -7.72 55.54
C GLU A 93 30.17 -8.86 54.88
N ARG A 94 30.03 -8.83 53.55
CA ARG A 94 29.53 -9.95 52.76
C ARG A 94 30.69 -10.61 52.01
N ILE A 95 30.87 -11.92 52.20
CA ILE A 95 31.95 -12.69 51.56
C ILE A 95 31.40 -13.84 50.71
N MET A 96 32.15 -14.21 49.66
CA MET A 96 31.79 -15.29 48.74
C MET A 96 32.34 -16.64 49.25
N VAL A 97 31.47 -17.48 49.80
CA VAL A 97 31.80 -18.79 50.40
C VAL A 97 31.58 -19.90 49.37
N GLU A 98 32.52 -20.84 49.21
CA GLU A 98 32.29 -22.02 48.35
C GLU A 98 31.29 -22.97 49.03
N ASP A 99 30.14 -23.20 48.39
CA ASP A 99 28.98 -23.91 48.95
C ASP A 99 28.40 -24.90 47.91
N THR A 100 29.27 -25.67 47.28
CA THR A 100 28.93 -26.63 46.22
C THR A 100 28.34 -27.93 46.82
N PRO A 101 27.06 -28.28 46.61
CA PRO A 101 26.49 -29.51 47.16
C PRO A 101 27.09 -30.76 46.51
N SER A 102 27.26 -31.85 47.28
CA SER A 102 27.94 -33.08 46.84
C SER A 102 27.32 -33.75 45.60
N ASN A 103 26.00 -33.70 45.45
CA ASN A 103 25.29 -34.23 44.28
C ASN A 103 25.12 -33.21 43.13
N PHE A 104 25.57 -31.96 43.29
CA PHE A 104 25.24 -30.88 42.36
C PHE A 104 25.81 -31.09 40.97
N GLY A 105 26.93 -31.81 40.81
CA GLY A 105 27.49 -32.15 39.50
C GLY A 105 26.50 -32.86 38.57
N ARG A 106 25.63 -33.74 39.10
CA ARG A 106 24.59 -34.43 38.32
C ARG A 106 23.47 -33.49 37.91
N ILE A 107 23.00 -32.65 38.83
CA ILE A 107 21.98 -31.62 38.59
C ILE A 107 22.50 -30.63 37.54
N ALA A 108 23.77 -30.22 37.67
CA ALA A 108 24.45 -29.30 36.79
C ALA A 108 24.59 -29.86 35.37
N ALA A 109 25.00 -31.12 35.21
CA ALA A 109 25.07 -31.76 33.90
C ALA A 109 23.69 -31.85 33.22
N GLN A 110 22.63 -32.18 33.96
CA GLN A 110 21.25 -32.19 33.44
C GLN A 110 20.78 -30.78 33.03
N LYS A 111 21.07 -29.76 33.84
CA LYS A 111 20.71 -28.36 33.54
C LYS A 111 21.53 -27.79 32.37
N ALA A 112 22.83 -28.07 32.30
CA ALA A 112 23.66 -27.70 31.16
C ALA A 112 23.13 -28.32 29.87
N ARG A 113 22.78 -29.62 29.86
CA ARG A 113 22.14 -30.27 28.70
C ARG A 113 20.83 -29.59 28.30
N GLN A 114 19.98 -29.24 29.26
CA GLN A 114 18.72 -28.52 29.01
C GLN A 114 18.97 -27.15 28.35
N VAL A 115 19.94 -26.39 28.87
CA VAL A 115 20.31 -25.06 28.36
C VAL A 115 20.96 -25.11 26.99
N ILE A 116 21.87 -26.06 26.75
CA ILE A 116 22.51 -26.25 25.44
C ILE A 116 21.45 -26.58 24.38
N LEU A 117 20.52 -27.50 24.68
CA LEU A 117 19.40 -27.81 23.77
C LEU A 117 18.45 -26.62 23.56
N GLN A 118 18.27 -25.76 24.57
CA GLN A 118 17.51 -24.52 24.41
C GLN A 118 18.25 -23.51 23.52
N ARG A 119 19.55 -23.28 23.74
CA ARG A 119 20.36 -22.35 22.90
C ARG A 119 20.47 -22.81 21.45
N ILE A 120 20.59 -24.12 21.20
CA ILE A 120 20.53 -24.69 19.85
C ILE A 120 19.19 -24.36 19.20
N ARG A 121 18.06 -24.58 19.89
CA ARG A 121 16.72 -24.23 19.38
C ARG A 121 16.47 -22.73 19.23
N GLU A 122 17.16 -21.88 19.99
CA GLU A 122 17.12 -20.43 19.79
C GLU A 122 17.85 -20.06 18.50
N ALA A 123 19.12 -20.45 18.34
CA ALA A 123 19.88 -20.18 17.11
C ALA A 123 19.28 -20.85 15.85
N GLU A 124 18.72 -22.06 15.95
CA GLU A 124 18.00 -22.70 14.84
C GLU A 124 16.78 -21.88 14.39
N ARG A 125 16.06 -21.24 15.32
CA ARG A 125 14.89 -20.40 15.00
C ARG A 125 15.30 -19.01 14.52
N ASP A 126 16.37 -18.44 15.05
CA ASP A 126 16.93 -17.17 14.59
C ASP A 126 17.49 -17.28 13.17
N ALA A 127 18.27 -18.32 12.87
CA ALA A 127 18.78 -18.58 11.52
C ALA A 127 17.67 -18.91 10.50
N GLN A 128 16.61 -19.62 10.93
CA GLN A 128 15.42 -19.80 10.09
C GLN A 128 14.68 -18.48 9.83
N TYR A 129 14.55 -17.63 10.85
CA TYR A 129 13.94 -16.30 10.71
C TYR A 129 14.70 -15.46 9.68
N GLU A 130 16.03 -15.39 9.77
CA GLU A 130 16.85 -14.62 8.82
C GLU A 130 16.74 -15.16 7.39
N HIS A 131 16.85 -16.48 7.21
CA HIS A 131 16.73 -17.14 5.90
C HIS A 131 15.39 -16.90 5.21
N PHE A 132 14.27 -16.99 5.95
CA PHE A 132 12.95 -16.77 5.36
C PHE A 132 12.59 -15.29 5.22
N ARG A 133 13.15 -14.39 6.06
CA ARG A 133 13.04 -12.94 5.87
C ARG A 133 13.70 -12.48 4.56
N GLU A 134 14.84 -13.08 4.20
CA GLU A 134 15.48 -12.84 2.89
C GLU A 134 14.67 -13.39 1.70
N GLN A 135 13.68 -14.26 1.96
CA GLN A 135 12.74 -14.80 0.97
C GLN A 135 11.37 -14.12 1.02
N GLU A 136 11.20 -13.02 1.77
CA GLU A 136 9.95 -12.26 1.78
C GLU A 136 9.63 -11.73 0.38
N GLY A 137 8.46 -12.12 -0.13
CA GLY A 137 8.04 -11.81 -1.49
C GLY A 137 8.56 -12.74 -2.59
N GLU A 138 9.21 -13.85 -2.26
CA GLU A 138 9.56 -14.91 -3.21
C GLU A 138 8.53 -16.07 -3.24
N LEU A 139 8.68 -16.98 -4.21
CA LEU A 139 7.93 -18.23 -4.29
C LEU A 139 8.69 -19.39 -3.65
N VAL A 140 8.06 -20.06 -2.69
CA VAL A 140 8.58 -21.26 -2.03
C VAL A 140 7.72 -22.48 -2.34
N TYR A 141 8.34 -23.65 -2.41
CA TYR A 141 7.63 -24.94 -2.52
C TYR A 141 7.33 -25.49 -1.12
N GLY A 142 6.06 -25.80 -0.87
CA GLY A 142 5.61 -26.44 0.38
C GLY A 142 4.90 -27.76 0.14
N ILE A 143 4.97 -28.64 1.14
CA ILE A 143 4.16 -29.88 1.20
C ILE A 143 3.05 -29.67 2.23
N VAL A 144 1.79 -29.87 1.85
CA VAL A 144 0.64 -29.72 2.76
C VAL A 144 0.73 -30.76 3.89
N GLN A 145 0.84 -30.30 5.13
CA GLN A 145 0.90 -31.15 6.32
C GLN A 145 -0.46 -31.36 6.97
N SER A 146 -1.25 -30.29 7.05
CA SER A 146 -2.56 -30.29 7.69
C SER A 146 -3.45 -29.23 7.05
N VAL A 147 -4.72 -29.59 6.88
CA VAL A 147 -5.77 -28.72 6.38
C VAL A 147 -6.77 -28.52 7.52
N SER A 148 -7.16 -27.28 7.79
CA SER A 148 -8.11 -26.94 8.84
C SER A 148 -9.03 -25.81 8.35
N PRO A 149 -10.26 -25.67 8.89
CA PRO A 149 -11.25 -24.72 8.38
C PRO A 149 -10.82 -23.23 8.36
N HIS A 150 -9.76 -22.87 9.09
CA HIS A 150 -9.23 -21.52 9.19
C HIS A 150 -7.84 -21.33 8.54
N GLN A 151 -7.07 -22.40 8.33
CA GLN A 151 -5.70 -22.34 7.81
C GLN A 151 -5.22 -23.68 7.21
N VAL A 152 -4.25 -23.62 6.31
CA VAL A 152 -3.47 -24.77 5.83
C VAL A 152 -2.03 -24.62 6.31
N THR A 153 -1.44 -25.71 6.81
CA THR A 153 -0.04 -25.73 7.25
C THR A 153 0.83 -26.42 6.19
N LEU A 154 1.92 -25.76 5.79
CA LEU A 154 2.87 -26.21 4.78
C LEU A 154 4.23 -26.52 5.42
N ARG A 155 4.87 -27.62 5.01
CA ARG A 155 6.26 -27.91 5.36
C ARG A 155 7.20 -27.26 4.35
N LEU A 156 7.94 -26.25 4.78
CA LEU A 156 9.05 -25.63 4.04
C LEU A 156 10.37 -26.27 4.50
N GLY A 157 10.64 -27.48 4.01
CA GLY A 157 11.82 -28.26 4.37
C GLY A 157 11.85 -28.69 5.84
N ARG A 158 12.45 -27.85 6.70
CA ARG A 158 12.56 -28.05 8.17
C ARG A 158 11.66 -27.13 9.00
N THR A 159 11.01 -26.15 8.38
CA THR A 159 10.17 -25.15 9.04
C THR A 159 8.71 -25.32 8.58
N GLU A 160 7.78 -24.76 9.34
CA GLU A 160 6.36 -24.77 9.01
C GLU A 160 5.89 -23.36 8.65
N ALA A 161 5.06 -23.27 7.62
CA ALA A 161 4.43 -22.05 7.16
C ALA A 161 2.90 -22.18 7.22
N ILE A 162 2.21 -21.07 7.44
CA ILE A 162 0.76 -21.02 7.60
C ILE A 162 0.16 -20.23 6.44
N MET A 163 -0.89 -20.78 5.83
CA MET A 163 -1.72 -20.12 4.82
C MET A 163 -3.12 -19.88 5.41
N PRO A 164 -3.40 -18.69 5.98
CA PRO A 164 -4.73 -18.35 6.52
C PRO A 164 -5.82 -18.41 5.44
N ARG A 165 -7.09 -18.61 5.82
CA ARG A 165 -8.23 -18.69 4.89
C ARG A 165 -8.39 -17.49 3.92
N LYS A 166 -7.87 -16.30 4.27
CA LYS A 166 -7.85 -15.12 3.38
C LYS A 166 -6.81 -15.22 2.26
N GLU A 167 -5.74 -15.96 2.51
CA GLU A 167 -4.58 -16.14 1.62
C GLU A 167 -4.67 -17.41 0.76
N GLN A 168 -5.68 -18.25 1.02
CA GLN A 168 -6.08 -19.39 0.20
C GLN A 168 -6.88 -18.95 -1.03
N VAL A 169 -6.86 -19.76 -2.09
CA VAL A 169 -7.63 -19.49 -3.32
C VAL A 169 -9.08 -19.99 -3.13
N PRO A 170 -10.11 -19.16 -3.33
CA PRO A 170 -11.50 -19.61 -3.23
C PRO A 170 -11.81 -20.75 -4.20
N GLY A 171 -12.29 -21.88 -3.65
CA GLY A 171 -12.63 -23.08 -4.42
C GLY A 171 -11.46 -24.04 -4.70
N GLU A 172 -10.21 -23.66 -4.40
CA GLU A 172 -9.07 -24.57 -4.45
C GLU A 172 -9.18 -25.61 -3.31
N ARG A 173 -8.93 -26.89 -3.63
CA ARG A 173 -8.95 -28.00 -2.67
C ARG A 173 -7.52 -28.44 -2.36
N TYR A 174 -7.12 -28.32 -1.11
CA TYR A 174 -5.81 -28.79 -0.63
C TYR A 174 -5.96 -30.18 -0.01
N ASN A 175 -5.14 -31.14 -0.43
CA ASN A 175 -5.09 -32.49 0.12
C ASN A 175 -3.79 -32.68 0.91
N LEU A 176 -3.77 -33.66 1.83
CA LEU A 176 -2.57 -33.98 2.61
C LEU A 176 -1.47 -34.51 1.68
N HIS A 177 -0.24 -34.00 1.86
CA HIS A 177 0.95 -34.27 1.05
C HIS A 177 1.00 -33.64 -0.35
N ASP A 178 0.02 -32.81 -0.73
CA ASP A 178 0.09 -32.03 -1.97
C ASP A 178 1.34 -31.13 -1.99
N ARG A 179 2.00 -31.05 -3.14
CA ARG A 179 3.13 -30.15 -3.39
C ARG A 179 2.63 -28.90 -4.11
N ILE A 180 2.65 -27.76 -3.44
CA ILE A 180 2.16 -26.48 -3.99
C ILE A 180 3.22 -25.39 -3.87
N ARG A 181 3.27 -24.47 -4.84
CA ARG A 181 3.98 -23.19 -4.66
C ARG A 181 3.13 -22.26 -3.83
N ALA A 182 3.78 -21.47 -2.96
CA ALA A 182 3.15 -20.38 -2.25
C ALA A 182 4.07 -19.15 -2.24
N TYR A 183 3.49 -17.96 -2.28
CA TYR A 183 4.19 -16.69 -2.18
C TYR A 183 4.41 -16.35 -0.70
N VAL A 184 5.64 -16.05 -0.28
CA VAL A 184 5.93 -15.61 1.09
C VAL A 184 5.38 -14.20 1.28
N LEU A 185 4.40 -14.04 2.16
CA LEU A 185 3.72 -12.77 2.40
C LEU A 185 4.46 -11.92 3.42
N GLU A 186 4.82 -12.53 4.56
CA GLU A 186 5.51 -11.91 5.69
C GLU A 186 6.10 -13.00 6.61
N VAL A 187 7.17 -12.69 7.33
CA VAL A 187 7.83 -13.59 8.30
C VAL A 187 7.91 -12.91 9.65
N ARG A 188 7.09 -13.36 10.60
CA ARG A 188 6.98 -12.77 11.94
C ARG A 188 7.87 -13.49 12.94
N LYS A 189 8.58 -12.74 13.79
CA LYS A 189 9.40 -13.31 14.87
C LYS A 189 8.58 -13.49 16.14
N THR A 190 8.11 -14.70 16.41
CA THR A 190 7.32 -15.01 17.63
C THR A 190 8.20 -15.66 18.72
N PRO A 191 7.78 -15.65 20.00
CA PRO A 191 8.47 -16.39 21.07
C PRO A 191 8.55 -17.91 20.82
N ARG A 192 7.66 -18.46 19.98
CA ARG A 192 7.65 -19.89 19.58
C ARG A 192 8.60 -20.16 18.41
N GLY A 193 8.78 -19.21 17.50
CA GLY A 193 9.73 -19.26 16.38
C GLY A 193 9.37 -18.29 15.26
N PRO A 194 10.04 -18.35 14.10
CA PRO A 194 9.56 -17.70 12.88
C PRO A 194 8.18 -18.26 12.51
N GLU A 195 7.19 -17.38 12.39
CA GLU A 195 5.88 -17.65 11.82
C GLU A 195 5.89 -17.14 10.38
N ILE A 196 5.98 -18.06 9.44
CA ILE A 196 6.05 -17.76 8.00
C ILE A 196 4.63 -17.77 7.46
N ILE A 197 4.11 -16.61 7.06
CA ILE A 197 2.78 -16.49 6.46
C ILE A 197 2.94 -16.51 4.95
N VAL A 198 2.20 -17.41 4.29
CA VAL A 198 2.27 -17.61 2.84
C VAL A 198 0.89 -17.50 2.19
N SER A 199 0.87 -17.24 0.88
CA SER A 199 -0.35 -16.97 0.12
C SER A 199 -0.35 -17.63 -1.25
N ARG A 200 -1.54 -18.07 -1.68
CA ARG A 200 -1.85 -18.40 -3.09
C ARG A 200 -2.86 -17.44 -3.72
N SER A 201 -3.58 -16.62 -2.94
CA SER A 201 -4.51 -15.60 -3.47
C SER A 201 -3.83 -14.27 -3.86
N HIS A 202 -2.72 -13.91 -3.22
CA HIS A 202 -2.12 -12.58 -3.39
C HIS A 202 -1.60 -12.29 -4.81
N LYS A 203 -1.76 -11.04 -5.29
CA LYS A 203 -1.43 -10.63 -6.67
C LYS A 203 0.06 -10.75 -7.03
N ARG A 204 0.97 -10.69 -6.05
CA ARG A 204 2.41 -10.89 -6.30
C ARG A 204 2.79 -12.37 -6.57
N MET A 205 1.94 -13.35 -6.23
CA MET A 205 2.18 -14.74 -6.63
C MET A 205 2.22 -14.88 -8.17
N LEU A 206 1.23 -14.31 -8.87
CA LEU A 206 1.18 -14.30 -10.34
C LEU A 206 2.36 -13.53 -10.94
N ARG A 207 2.78 -12.41 -10.34
CA ARG A 207 4.01 -11.70 -10.72
C ARG A 207 5.24 -12.62 -10.70
N ARG A 208 5.47 -13.32 -9.59
CA ARG A 208 6.61 -14.22 -9.45
C ARG A 208 6.51 -15.46 -10.35
N LEU A 209 5.31 -15.97 -10.63
CA LEU A 209 5.13 -17.05 -11.61
C LEU A 209 5.50 -16.61 -13.03
N LEU A 210 5.12 -15.39 -13.44
CA LEU A 210 5.55 -14.79 -14.70
C LEU A 210 7.07 -14.58 -14.75
N GLU A 211 7.67 -14.07 -13.67
CA GLU A 211 9.14 -13.90 -13.57
C GLU A 211 9.89 -15.25 -13.66
N LEU A 212 9.31 -16.37 -13.23
CA LEU A 212 9.92 -17.71 -13.36
C LEU A 212 9.71 -18.36 -14.74
N GLU A 213 8.56 -18.15 -15.39
CA GLU A 213 8.20 -18.81 -16.66
C GLU A 213 8.61 -18.01 -17.91
N VAL A 214 8.84 -16.69 -17.76
CA VAL A 214 9.09 -15.74 -18.85
C VAL A 214 10.48 -15.07 -18.65
N PRO A 215 11.57 -15.61 -19.23
CA PRO A 215 12.92 -15.06 -19.10
C PRO A 215 13.04 -13.60 -19.54
N GLU A 216 12.19 -13.15 -20.45
CA GLU A 216 12.14 -11.78 -20.96
C GLU A 216 11.66 -10.79 -19.86
N ILE A 217 10.90 -11.26 -18.87
CA ILE A 217 10.54 -10.49 -17.66
C ILE A 217 11.68 -10.56 -16.64
N ALA A 218 12.26 -11.74 -16.40
CA ALA A 218 13.38 -11.90 -15.46
C ALA A 218 14.60 -11.04 -15.83
N ASN A 219 14.89 -10.91 -17.14
CA ASN A 219 15.96 -10.06 -17.68
C ASN A 219 15.58 -8.57 -17.76
N GLY A 220 14.33 -8.20 -17.45
CA GLY A 220 13.83 -6.82 -17.54
C GLY A 220 13.62 -6.29 -18.97
N THR A 221 13.64 -7.15 -19.99
CA THR A 221 13.29 -6.78 -21.38
C THR A 221 11.80 -6.44 -21.52
N VAL A 222 10.95 -7.14 -20.76
CA VAL A 222 9.51 -6.92 -20.65
C VAL A 222 9.17 -6.56 -19.20
N GLU A 223 8.39 -5.50 -18.99
CA GLU A 223 8.02 -4.98 -17.68
C GLU A 223 6.52 -5.21 -17.41
N ILE A 224 6.20 -5.89 -16.30
CA ILE A 224 4.80 -5.98 -15.82
C ILE A 224 4.42 -4.65 -15.15
N LYS A 225 3.66 -3.82 -15.88
CA LYS A 225 3.17 -2.50 -15.44
C LYS A 225 2.08 -2.62 -14.37
N ALA A 226 1.09 -3.48 -14.57
CA ALA A 226 -0.04 -3.65 -13.65
C ALA A 226 -0.54 -5.10 -13.58
N ILE A 227 -1.15 -5.47 -12.44
CA ILE A 227 -1.83 -6.77 -12.25
C ILE A 227 -3.14 -6.52 -11.48
N ALA A 228 -4.26 -6.91 -12.09
CA ALA A 228 -5.55 -7.05 -11.43
C ALA A 228 -5.88 -8.54 -11.30
N ARG A 229 -6.11 -9.03 -10.08
CA ARG A 229 -6.35 -10.46 -9.80
C ARG A 229 -7.64 -10.66 -8.99
N GLU A 230 -8.47 -11.59 -9.44
CA GLU A 230 -9.53 -12.23 -8.66
C GLU A 230 -9.22 -13.73 -8.61
N ALA A 231 -8.52 -14.12 -7.54
CA ALA A 231 -7.83 -15.40 -7.44
C ALA A 231 -8.77 -16.61 -7.60
N GLY A 232 -8.32 -17.62 -8.35
CA GLY A 232 -9.10 -18.81 -8.69
C GLY A 232 -10.14 -18.61 -9.78
N ALA A 233 -10.40 -17.36 -10.21
CA ALA A 233 -11.36 -17.06 -11.28
C ALA A 233 -10.68 -16.44 -12.50
N ARG A 234 -10.19 -15.18 -12.39
CA ARG A 234 -9.57 -14.48 -13.51
C ARG A 234 -8.58 -13.40 -13.05
N SER A 235 -7.50 -13.25 -13.81
CA SER A 235 -6.51 -12.18 -13.69
C SER A 235 -6.33 -11.47 -15.03
N LYS A 236 -5.98 -10.18 -14.96
CA LYS A 236 -5.49 -9.37 -16.08
C LYS A 236 -4.10 -8.83 -15.73
N VAL A 237 -3.17 -8.91 -16.68
CA VAL A 237 -1.77 -8.51 -16.52
C VAL A 237 -1.39 -7.56 -17.65
N ALA A 238 -0.97 -6.34 -17.30
CA ALA A 238 -0.51 -5.34 -18.27
C ALA A 238 1.02 -5.41 -18.41
N VAL A 239 1.52 -5.65 -19.61
CA VAL A 239 2.95 -5.79 -19.93
C VAL A 239 3.39 -4.78 -21.00
N ALA A 240 4.60 -4.25 -20.86
CA ALA A 240 5.23 -3.35 -21.83
C ALA A 240 6.64 -3.85 -22.19
N ALA A 241 7.02 -3.78 -23.46
CA ALA A 241 8.41 -4.01 -23.84
C ALA A 241 9.25 -2.76 -23.49
N ARG A 242 10.46 -2.97 -22.95
CA ARG A 242 11.47 -1.91 -22.77
C ARG A 242 12.41 -1.78 -23.95
N GLN A 243 12.53 -2.82 -24.78
CA GLN A 243 13.36 -2.84 -25.98
C GLN A 243 12.46 -2.84 -27.23
N PRO A 244 12.75 -2.01 -28.24
CA PRO A 244 11.99 -2.02 -29.49
C PRO A 244 12.19 -3.34 -30.25
N GLY A 245 11.15 -3.79 -30.95
CA GLY A 245 11.16 -5.05 -31.71
C GLY A 245 10.85 -6.31 -30.89
N VAL A 246 10.63 -6.19 -29.57
CA VAL A 246 10.16 -7.30 -28.72
C VAL A 246 8.65 -7.19 -28.53
N ASP A 247 7.89 -8.23 -28.86
CA ASP A 247 6.48 -8.36 -28.50
C ASP A 247 6.33 -8.79 -27.03
N PRO A 248 5.80 -7.94 -26.14
CA PRO A 248 5.66 -8.28 -24.73
C PRO A 248 4.55 -9.29 -24.47
N VAL A 249 3.52 -9.37 -25.33
CA VAL A 249 2.41 -10.32 -25.18
C VAL A 249 2.86 -11.70 -25.66
N GLY A 250 3.42 -11.79 -26.86
CA GLY A 250 3.97 -13.03 -27.42
C GLY A 250 5.06 -13.67 -26.55
N ALA A 251 5.94 -12.85 -25.94
CA ALA A 251 6.91 -13.34 -24.96
C ALA A 251 6.23 -14.01 -23.75
N CYS A 252 5.23 -13.36 -23.15
CA CYS A 252 4.55 -13.89 -21.96
C CYS A 252 3.65 -15.10 -22.26
N VAL A 253 3.02 -15.13 -23.44
CA VAL A 253 2.15 -16.23 -23.89
C VAL A 253 2.99 -17.44 -24.31
N GLY A 254 4.11 -17.22 -25.00
CA GLY A 254 4.98 -18.27 -25.55
C GLY A 254 4.36 -18.97 -26.77
N MET A 255 5.15 -19.86 -27.41
CA MET A 255 4.68 -20.62 -28.57
C MET A 255 3.37 -21.36 -28.27
N ARG A 256 2.31 -21.08 -29.05
CA ARG A 256 0.95 -21.64 -28.89
C ARG A 256 0.38 -21.54 -27.45
N GLY A 257 0.83 -20.57 -26.66
CA GLY A 257 0.35 -20.38 -25.29
C GLY A 257 0.97 -21.28 -24.23
N VAL A 258 2.04 -22.04 -24.53
CA VAL A 258 2.60 -23.02 -23.58
C VAL A 258 2.99 -22.40 -22.24
N ARG A 259 3.67 -21.23 -22.22
CA ARG A 259 4.09 -20.55 -20.98
C ARG A 259 2.88 -20.14 -20.14
N ILE A 260 1.89 -19.48 -20.75
CA ILE A 260 0.71 -19.04 -20.01
C ILE A 260 -0.17 -20.21 -19.53
N GLN A 261 -0.21 -21.34 -20.25
CA GLN A 261 -0.88 -22.56 -19.79
C GLN A 261 -0.18 -23.22 -18.60
N SER A 262 1.16 -23.17 -18.50
CA SER A 262 1.89 -23.58 -17.28
C SER A 262 1.41 -22.78 -16.05
N ILE A 263 1.28 -21.46 -16.19
CA ILE A 263 0.87 -20.55 -15.12
C ILE A 263 -0.61 -20.79 -14.73
N VAL A 264 -1.51 -20.89 -15.71
CA VAL A 264 -2.93 -21.21 -15.49
C VAL A 264 -3.09 -22.54 -14.75
N LYS A 265 -2.25 -23.54 -15.06
CA LYS A 265 -2.24 -24.85 -14.38
C LYS A 265 -1.72 -24.77 -12.94
N GLU A 266 -0.64 -24.03 -12.67
CA GLU A 266 -0.14 -23.79 -11.30
C GLU A 266 -1.14 -22.97 -10.46
N LEU A 267 -1.94 -22.11 -11.09
CA LEU A 267 -3.06 -21.39 -10.47
C LEU A 267 -4.41 -22.15 -10.55
N ASN A 268 -4.36 -23.48 -10.72
CA ASN A 268 -5.49 -24.41 -10.63
C ASN A 268 -6.71 -24.03 -11.50
N GLY A 269 -6.47 -23.45 -12.68
CA GLY A 269 -7.50 -23.08 -13.67
C GLY A 269 -7.89 -21.59 -13.71
N GLU A 270 -7.28 -20.74 -12.88
CA GLU A 270 -7.47 -19.28 -12.95
C GLU A 270 -7.13 -18.73 -14.35
N LYS A 271 -8.08 -18.07 -15.02
CA LYS A 271 -7.87 -17.54 -16.38
C LYS A 271 -6.98 -16.30 -16.33
N VAL A 272 -5.85 -16.29 -17.02
CA VAL A 272 -4.93 -15.13 -17.04
C VAL A 272 -4.93 -14.48 -18.41
N ASP A 273 -5.43 -13.24 -18.50
CA ASP A 273 -5.30 -12.40 -19.68
C ASP A 273 -3.99 -11.62 -19.63
N ILE A 274 -3.17 -11.73 -20.68
CA ILE A 274 -2.00 -10.87 -20.89
C ILE A 274 -2.40 -9.77 -21.88
N ILE A 275 -2.16 -8.52 -21.50
CA ILE A 275 -2.59 -7.32 -22.22
C ILE A 275 -1.38 -6.41 -22.42
N GLU A 276 -1.22 -5.91 -23.64
CA GLU A 276 -0.20 -4.88 -23.94
C GLU A 276 -0.59 -3.55 -23.27
N TRP A 277 0.29 -3.03 -22.43
CA TRP A 277 0.14 -1.71 -21.82
C TRP A 277 0.39 -0.60 -22.84
N SER A 278 -0.41 0.45 -22.81
CA SER A 278 -0.23 1.66 -23.62
C SER A 278 -0.04 2.88 -22.70
N PRO A 279 0.83 3.85 -23.05
CA PRO A 279 0.88 5.14 -22.37
C PRO A 279 -0.38 5.98 -22.62
N ASP A 280 -1.06 5.76 -23.76
CA ASP A 280 -2.37 6.34 -24.02
C ASP A 280 -3.46 5.57 -23.24
N PRO A 281 -4.20 6.23 -22.32
CA PRO A 281 -5.29 5.61 -21.56
C PRO A 281 -6.46 5.14 -22.43
N VAL A 282 -6.78 5.80 -23.56
CA VAL A 282 -7.87 5.40 -24.47
C VAL A 282 -7.60 3.99 -25.00
N THR A 283 -6.43 3.81 -25.61
CA THR A 283 -5.93 2.52 -26.10
C THR A 283 -5.77 1.50 -24.97
N PHE A 284 -5.25 1.89 -23.80
CA PHE A 284 -5.05 0.95 -22.69
C PHE A 284 -6.37 0.42 -22.12
N ILE A 285 -7.39 1.27 -21.97
CA ILE A 285 -8.73 0.85 -21.50
C ILE A 285 -9.40 -0.06 -22.53
N ALA A 286 -9.33 0.27 -23.82
CA ALA A 286 -9.82 -0.59 -24.89
C ALA A 286 -9.14 -1.98 -24.88
N LYS A 287 -7.80 -2.01 -24.76
CA LYS A 287 -7.04 -3.27 -24.64
C LYS A 287 -7.35 -4.04 -23.34
N ALA A 288 -7.63 -3.35 -22.23
CA ALA A 288 -7.93 -3.99 -20.94
C ALA A 288 -9.28 -4.74 -20.92
N LEU A 289 -10.25 -4.30 -21.72
CA LEU A 289 -11.57 -4.96 -21.84
C LEU A 289 -11.57 -6.21 -22.74
N SER A 290 -10.47 -6.47 -23.46
CA SER A 290 -10.22 -7.72 -24.18
C SER A 290 -10.61 -8.95 -23.34
N PRO A 291 -11.36 -9.93 -23.90
CA PRO A 291 -11.59 -10.17 -25.33
C PRO A 291 -12.72 -9.38 -26.01
N ALA A 292 -13.45 -8.51 -25.29
CA ALA A 292 -14.53 -7.74 -25.89
C ALA A 292 -14.01 -6.68 -26.87
N ARG A 293 -14.69 -6.51 -28.01
CA ARG A 293 -14.40 -5.43 -28.98
C ARG A 293 -14.99 -4.11 -28.48
N VAL A 294 -14.18 -3.04 -28.51
CA VAL A 294 -14.57 -1.69 -28.11
C VAL A 294 -14.68 -0.79 -29.34
N LEU A 295 -15.72 0.04 -29.41
CA LEU A 295 -15.94 0.98 -30.51
C LEU A 295 -15.44 2.39 -30.19
N SER A 296 -15.60 2.85 -28.95
CA SER A 296 -15.08 4.14 -28.49
C SER A 296 -14.86 4.14 -26.97
N VAL A 297 -13.93 4.99 -26.51
CA VAL A 297 -13.63 5.23 -25.10
C VAL A 297 -13.54 6.75 -24.91
N MET A 298 -14.53 7.32 -24.21
CA MET A 298 -14.53 8.74 -23.83
C MET A 298 -14.03 8.87 -22.40
N LEU A 299 -12.97 9.65 -22.21
CA LEU A 299 -12.34 9.87 -20.91
C LEU A 299 -12.89 11.13 -20.25
N GLU A 300 -13.12 11.04 -18.94
CA GLU A 300 -13.73 12.08 -18.13
C GLU A 300 -12.97 12.15 -16.80
N GLU A 301 -12.01 13.08 -16.70
CA GLU A 301 -11.28 13.31 -15.44
C GLU A 301 -12.07 14.28 -14.55
N ASP A 302 -12.25 13.90 -13.29
CA ASP A 302 -12.90 14.70 -12.27
C ASP A 302 -11.97 14.88 -11.06
N PRO A 303 -11.61 16.11 -10.67
CA PRO A 303 -10.79 16.35 -9.48
C PRO A 303 -11.43 15.91 -8.15
N VAL A 304 -12.75 15.68 -8.12
CA VAL A 304 -13.54 15.36 -6.93
C VAL A 304 -14.13 13.95 -7.02
N GLU A 305 -14.71 13.56 -8.16
CA GLU A 305 -15.33 12.23 -8.36
C GLU A 305 -14.36 11.14 -8.85
N GLY A 306 -13.18 11.54 -9.31
CA GLY A 306 -12.12 10.68 -9.84
C GLY A 306 -12.18 10.48 -11.35
N ARG A 307 -11.33 9.58 -11.86
CA ARG A 307 -11.20 9.28 -13.28
C ARG A 307 -12.26 8.29 -13.76
N THR A 308 -13.12 8.73 -14.67
CA THR A 308 -14.18 7.90 -15.27
C THR A 308 -13.96 7.77 -16.78
N ALA A 309 -14.26 6.60 -17.33
CA ALA A 309 -14.19 6.31 -18.76
C ALA A 309 -15.52 5.67 -19.19
N SER A 310 -16.27 6.35 -20.05
CA SER A 310 -17.44 5.77 -20.70
C SER A 310 -17.00 5.03 -21.96
N VAL A 311 -17.29 3.73 -22.00
CA VAL A 311 -16.91 2.84 -23.10
C VAL A 311 -18.14 2.39 -23.85
N VAL A 312 -18.11 2.55 -25.17
CA VAL A 312 -19.16 2.04 -26.08
C VAL A 312 -18.68 0.74 -26.71
N VAL A 313 -19.49 -0.31 -26.59
CA VAL A 313 -19.23 -1.63 -27.18
C VAL A 313 -20.40 -2.04 -28.08
N PRO A 314 -20.18 -2.89 -29.11
CA PRO A 314 -21.27 -3.51 -29.85
C PRO A 314 -22.24 -4.26 -28.94
N ASP A 315 -23.51 -4.27 -29.28
CA ASP A 315 -24.59 -4.87 -28.47
C ASP A 315 -24.35 -6.38 -28.21
N ASP A 316 -23.80 -7.11 -29.20
CA ASP A 316 -23.37 -8.52 -29.05
C ASP A 316 -22.20 -8.71 -28.07
N GLN A 317 -21.42 -7.66 -27.82
CA GLN A 317 -20.23 -7.65 -26.97
C GLN A 317 -20.52 -7.15 -25.55
N LEU A 318 -21.66 -6.50 -25.28
CA LEU A 318 -21.98 -5.90 -23.96
C LEU A 318 -21.82 -6.92 -22.81
N SER A 319 -22.44 -8.10 -22.96
CA SER A 319 -22.34 -9.19 -21.98
C SER A 319 -20.92 -9.71 -21.77
N LEU A 320 -20.06 -9.65 -22.81
CA LEU A 320 -18.66 -10.08 -22.75
C LEU A 320 -17.77 -9.00 -22.11
N ALA A 321 -18.02 -7.73 -22.40
CA ALA A 321 -17.31 -6.58 -21.88
C ALA A 321 -17.52 -6.42 -20.36
N ILE A 322 -18.77 -6.57 -19.91
CA ILE A 322 -19.13 -6.62 -18.48
C ILE A 322 -18.59 -7.92 -17.85
N GLY A 323 -18.88 -9.07 -18.48
CA GLY A 323 -18.52 -10.40 -18.02
C GLY A 323 -19.37 -10.88 -16.83
N ARG A 324 -19.23 -12.17 -16.47
CA ARG A 324 -20.01 -12.81 -15.38
C ARG A 324 -19.87 -12.00 -14.08
N ALA A 325 -21.00 -11.55 -13.54
CA ALA A 325 -21.08 -10.69 -12.34
C ALA A 325 -20.16 -9.44 -12.39
N GLY A 326 -19.98 -8.84 -13.57
CA GLY A 326 -19.16 -7.64 -13.77
C GLY A 326 -17.65 -7.87 -13.68
N GLN A 327 -17.17 -9.14 -13.69
CA GLN A 327 -15.76 -9.45 -13.46
C GLN A 327 -14.81 -8.84 -14.50
N ASN A 328 -15.18 -8.81 -15.79
CA ASN A 328 -14.27 -8.33 -16.83
C ASN A 328 -14.07 -6.81 -16.71
N ALA A 329 -15.18 -6.07 -16.55
CA ALA A 329 -15.17 -4.63 -16.27
C ALA A 329 -14.42 -4.30 -14.96
N ARG A 330 -14.69 -5.04 -13.86
CA ARG A 330 -14.03 -4.80 -12.56
C ARG A 330 -12.53 -5.08 -12.60
N LEU A 331 -12.09 -6.11 -13.34
CA LEU A 331 -10.66 -6.38 -13.54
C LEU A 331 -10.00 -5.32 -14.43
N ALA A 332 -10.66 -4.86 -15.49
CA ALA A 332 -10.15 -3.77 -16.33
C ALA A 332 -10.01 -2.46 -15.52
N ALA A 333 -11.03 -2.07 -14.75
CA ALA A 333 -10.99 -0.90 -13.88
C ALA A 333 -9.86 -0.98 -12.82
N LYS A 334 -9.68 -2.15 -12.19
CA LYS A 334 -8.56 -2.43 -11.27
C LYS A 334 -7.17 -2.41 -11.95
N LEU A 335 -7.10 -2.63 -13.27
CA LEU A 335 -5.86 -2.69 -14.04
C LEU A 335 -5.44 -1.29 -14.54
N THR A 336 -6.40 -0.48 -14.96
CA THR A 336 -6.17 0.86 -15.51
C THR A 336 -6.19 1.96 -14.45
N GLY A 337 -6.89 1.75 -13.34
CA GLY A 337 -7.14 2.77 -12.31
C GLY A 337 -8.31 3.71 -12.62
N TRP A 338 -9.07 3.44 -13.69
CA TRP A 338 -10.24 4.23 -14.10
C TRP A 338 -11.54 3.53 -13.68
N ARG A 339 -12.57 4.30 -13.30
CA ARG A 339 -13.95 3.80 -13.25
C ARG A 339 -14.41 3.60 -14.68
N ILE A 340 -14.72 2.36 -15.06
CA ILE A 340 -15.21 2.04 -16.42
C ILE A 340 -16.73 1.89 -16.37
N ASP A 341 -17.43 2.76 -17.09
CA ASP A 341 -18.83 2.58 -17.46
C ASP A 341 -18.92 1.94 -18.86
N ILE A 342 -19.85 1.02 -19.08
CA ILE A 342 -19.95 0.25 -20.34
C ILE A 342 -21.39 0.28 -20.84
N GLN A 343 -21.56 0.79 -22.06
CA GLN A 343 -22.86 0.95 -22.72
C GLN A 343 -22.83 0.26 -24.09
N SER A 344 -23.95 -0.30 -24.53
CA SER A 344 -24.14 -0.75 -25.91
C SER A 344 -24.17 0.43 -26.89
N VAL A 345 -24.11 0.17 -28.19
CA VAL A 345 -24.27 1.23 -29.20
C VAL A 345 -25.69 1.78 -29.15
N THR A 346 -26.68 0.90 -29.03
CA THR A 346 -28.10 1.25 -28.91
C THR A 346 -28.38 2.16 -27.71
N GLU A 347 -27.91 1.80 -26.51
CA GLU A 347 -28.09 2.64 -25.30
C GLU A 347 -27.37 3.99 -25.44
N ALA A 348 -26.13 3.99 -25.93
CA ALA A 348 -25.33 5.20 -26.05
C ALA A 348 -25.88 6.16 -27.13
N ILE A 349 -26.45 5.64 -28.23
CA ILE A 349 -27.05 6.48 -29.27
C ILE A 349 -28.45 6.96 -28.91
N GLU A 350 -29.24 6.19 -28.16
CA GLU A 350 -30.52 6.66 -27.62
C GLU A 350 -30.32 7.82 -26.65
N TRP A 351 -29.34 7.71 -25.75
CA TRP A 351 -28.92 8.82 -24.89
C TRP A 351 -28.47 10.05 -25.71
N ALA A 352 -27.65 9.85 -26.75
CA ALA A 352 -27.16 10.94 -27.58
C ALA A 352 -28.28 11.65 -28.37
N LEU A 353 -29.21 10.89 -28.95
CA LEU A 353 -30.37 11.43 -29.68
C LEU A 353 -31.35 12.14 -28.74
N GLN A 354 -31.59 11.61 -27.53
CA GLN A 354 -32.36 12.33 -26.52
C GLN A 354 -31.69 13.68 -26.21
N LYS A 355 -30.36 13.71 -26.02
CA LYS A 355 -29.64 14.95 -25.73
C LYS A 355 -29.68 15.99 -26.85
N ILE A 356 -29.58 15.57 -28.10
CA ILE A 356 -29.74 16.45 -29.27
C ILE A 356 -31.16 17.04 -29.34
N ASN A 357 -32.17 16.31 -28.86
CA ASN A 357 -33.56 16.78 -28.80
C ASN A 357 -33.86 17.65 -27.56
N ASP A 358 -33.17 17.43 -26.44
CA ASP A 358 -33.30 18.21 -25.20
C ASP A 358 -32.64 19.60 -25.33
N ASP A 359 -31.43 19.68 -25.91
CA ASP A 359 -30.61 20.91 -25.98
C ASP A 359 -30.40 21.40 -27.44
N PRO A 360 -31.11 22.44 -27.91
CA PRO A 360 -30.97 22.93 -29.30
C PRO A 360 -29.57 23.44 -29.66
N GLU A 361 -28.83 24.03 -28.71
CA GLU A 361 -27.46 24.54 -28.93
C GLU A 361 -26.45 23.43 -29.23
N LEU A 362 -26.72 22.19 -28.76
CA LEU A 362 -25.91 21.02 -29.10
C LEU A 362 -26.00 20.70 -30.59
N LEU A 363 -27.17 20.84 -31.23
CA LEU A 363 -27.37 20.54 -32.65
C LEU A 363 -26.42 21.37 -33.54
N ASP A 364 -26.35 22.68 -33.31
CA ASP A 364 -25.48 23.59 -34.04
C ASP A 364 -23.99 23.26 -33.81
N SER A 365 -23.63 22.80 -32.60
CA SER A 365 -22.25 22.42 -32.26
C SER A 365 -21.76 21.13 -32.95
N LEU A 366 -22.66 20.27 -33.43
CA LEU A 366 -22.28 19.02 -34.12
C LEU A 366 -21.64 19.25 -35.50
N GLY A 367 -21.90 20.40 -36.13
CA GLY A 367 -21.39 20.74 -37.46
C GLY A 367 -21.61 19.61 -38.49
N PRO A 368 -20.55 19.08 -39.14
CA PRO A 368 -20.70 18.04 -40.17
C PRO A 368 -21.24 16.71 -39.62
N THR A 369 -21.14 16.45 -38.30
CA THR A 369 -21.71 15.24 -37.70
C THR A 369 -23.24 15.25 -37.70
N ALA A 370 -23.89 16.42 -37.83
CA ALA A 370 -25.35 16.52 -37.99
C ALA A 370 -25.85 15.80 -39.27
N GLU A 371 -25.04 15.75 -40.33
CA GLU A 371 -25.40 15.06 -41.59
C GLU A 371 -25.53 13.53 -41.42
N ARG A 372 -24.95 12.96 -40.34
CA ARG A 372 -25.06 11.53 -40.01
C ARG A 372 -26.39 11.16 -39.33
N LEU A 373 -27.08 12.13 -38.73
CA LEU A 373 -28.26 11.88 -37.89
C LEU A 373 -29.40 11.13 -38.63
N PRO A 374 -29.74 11.42 -39.91
CA PRO A 374 -30.75 10.66 -40.63
C PRO A 374 -30.39 9.18 -40.82
N THR A 375 -29.13 8.89 -41.15
CA THR A 375 -28.62 7.51 -41.27
C THR A 375 -28.68 6.78 -39.93
N VAL A 376 -28.27 7.44 -38.86
CA VAL A 376 -28.29 6.90 -37.50
C VAL A 376 -29.72 6.59 -37.01
N VAL A 377 -30.66 7.51 -37.23
CA VAL A 377 -32.07 7.32 -36.83
C VAL A 377 -32.74 6.21 -37.65
N ALA A 378 -32.41 6.09 -38.94
CA ALA A 378 -32.87 4.97 -39.77
C ALA A 378 -32.31 3.63 -39.27
N ALA A 379 -31.01 3.54 -39.03
CA ALA A 379 -30.35 2.31 -38.55
C ALA A 379 -30.87 1.86 -37.17
N LEU A 380 -31.01 2.79 -36.21
CA LEU A 380 -31.61 2.52 -34.91
C LEU A 380 -33.05 2.02 -35.03
N ARG A 381 -33.82 2.54 -36.01
CA ARG A 381 -35.18 2.08 -36.29
C ARG A 381 -35.20 0.67 -36.86
N HIS A 382 -34.39 0.36 -37.87
CA HIS A 382 -34.29 -1.00 -38.44
C HIS A 382 -33.83 -2.02 -37.39
N HIS A 383 -32.85 -1.69 -36.54
CA HIS A 383 -32.42 -2.57 -35.43
C HIS A 383 -33.57 -2.85 -34.45
N LYS A 384 -34.41 -1.86 -34.13
CA LYS A 384 -35.58 -2.02 -33.24
C LYS A 384 -36.78 -2.72 -33.86
N GLU A 385 -37.07 -2.49 -35.15
CA GLU A 385 -38.24 -3.04 -35.83
C GLU A 385 -37.98 -4.44 -36.43
N GLU A 386 -36.74 -4.73 -36.83
CA GLU A 386 -36.38 -5.96 -37.57
C GLU A 386 -35.38 -6.87 -36.82
N GLY A 387 -34.71 -6.37 -35.77
CA GLY A 387 -33.73 -7.14 -34.99
C GLY A 387 -32.43 -7.45 -35.74
N LEU A 388 -32.17 -6.75 -36.86
CA LEU A 388 -30.96 -6.91 -37.66
C LEU A 388 -29.76 -6.22 -36.98
N PRO A 389 -28.57 -6.86 -36.93
CA PRO A 389 -27.37 -6.25 -36.34
C PRO A 389 -26.84 -5.10 -37.21
N TYR A 390 -26.33 -4.05 -36.57
CA TYR A 390 -25.76 -2.88 -37.26
C TYR A 390 -24.63 -3.26 -38.22
N ASN A 391 -24.61 -2.62 -39.39
CA ASN A 391 -23.51 -2.72 -40.34
C ASN A 391 -22.32 -1.81 -39.96
N LEU A 392 -21.19 -1.94 -40.66
CA LEU A 392 -19.97 -1.20 -40.31
C LEU A 392 -20.09 0.31 -40.51
N GLU A 393 -20.80 0.78 -41.53
CA GLU A 393 -21.01 2.20 -41.81
C GLU A 393 -21.96 2.83 -40.78
N GLU A 394 -22.99 2.09 -40.37
CA GLU A 394 -23.91 2.47 -39.29
C GLU A 394 -23.19 2.59 -37.94
N MET A 395 -22.38 1.59 -37.56
CA MET A 395 -21.57 1.65 -36.34
C MET A 395 -20.56 2.81 -36.36
N VAL A 396 -20.00 3.15 -37.52
CA VAL A 396 -19.13 4.32 -37.69
C VAL A 396 -19.92 5.63 -37.51
N ALA A 397 -21.07 5.77 -38.15
CA ALA A 397 -21.92 6.95 -38.04
C ALA A 397 -22.46 7.15 -36.60
N MET A 398 -22.88 6.06 -35.93
CA MET A 398 -23.31 6.10 -34.54
C MET A 398 -22.15 6.50 -33.61
N ARG A 399 -20.94 5.94 -33.80
CA ARG A 399 -19.75 6.35 -33.04
C ARG A 399 -19.45 7.83 -33.22
N GLU A 400 -19.44 8.33 -34.45
CA GLU A 400 -19.19 9.75 -34.76
C GLU A 400 -20.17 10.67 -34.01
N VAL A 401 -21.47 10.34 -33.99
CA VAL A 401 -22.50 11.09 -33.25
C VAL A 401 -22.32 10.99 -31.73
N ILE A 402 -22.14 9.77 -31.18
CA ILE A 402 -21.98 9.57 -29.73
C ILE A 402 -20.77 10.35 -29.20
N GLU A 403 -19.64 10.28 -29.90
CA GLU A 403 -18.44 11.00 -29.51
C GLU A 403 -18.59 12.51 -29.64
N ALA A 404 -19.26 13.02 -30.68
CA ALA A 404 -19.49 14.46 -30.83
C ALA A 404 -20.35 15.01 -29.67
N VAL A 405 -21.44 14.33 -29.32
CA VAL A 405 -22.30 14.68 -28.18
C VAL A 405 -21.54 14.59 -26.85
N ARG A 406 -20.74 13.54 -26.64
CA ARG A 406 -19.93 13.40 -25.41
C ARG A 406 -18.83 14.46 -25.34
N ARG A 407 -18.15 14.79 -26.44
CA ARG A 407 -17.16 15.88 -26.52
C ARG A 407 -17.78 17.23 -26.18
N TYR A 408 -19.01 17.52 -26.64
CA TYR A 408 -19.73 18.73 -26.27
C TYR A 408 -19.93 18.84 -24.76
N TYR A 409 -20.57 17.85 -24.12
CA TYR A 409 -20.84 17.91 -22.67
C TYR A 409 -19.57 17.94 -21.82
N ILE A 410 -18.52 17.19 -22.19
CA ILE A 410 -17.23 17.28 -21.50
C ILE A 410 -16.67 18.70 -21.62
N SER A 411 -16.64 19.29 -22.82
CA SER A 411 -16.11 20.64 -23.01
C SER A 411 -16.90 21.73 -22.27
N MET A 412 -18.23 21.65 -22.24
CA MET A 412 -19.10 22.56 -21.48
C MET A 412 -18.84 22.46 -19.97
N ARG A 413 -18.77 21.23 -19.44
CA ARG A 413 -18.54 20.95 -18.02
C ARG A 413 -17.14 21.38 -17.58
N ASP A 414 -16.14 21.18 -18.43
CA ASP A 414 -14.76 21.55 -18.15
C ASP A 414 -14.53 23.07 -18.29
N ALA A 415 -15.26 23.75 -19.18
CA ALA A 415 -15.31 25.22 -19.24
C ALA A 415 -15.99 25.84 -18.00
N GLU A 416 -17.09 25.25 -17.51
CA GLU A 416 -17.71 25.66 -16.24
C GLU A 416 -16.74 25.47 -15.06
N ARG A 417 -16.03 24.34 -15.00
CA ARG A 417 -14.98 24.08 -14.00
C ARG A 417 -13.85 25.10 -14.06
N ALA A 418 -13.32 25.39 -15.25
CA ALA A 418 -12.28 26.39 -15.44
C ALA A 418 -12.73 27.78 -14.95
N ARG A 419 -13.99 28.14 -15.22
CA ARG A 419 -14.60 29.39 -14.75
C ARG A 419 -14.76 29.45 -13.23
N LEU A 420 -15.15 28.35 -12.58
CA LEU A 420 -15.25 28.26 -11.11
C LEU A 420 -13.86 28.29 -10.46
N ALA A 421 -12.90 27.51 -10.96
CA ALA A 421 -11.53 27.49 -10.48
C ALA A 421 -10.85 28.87 -10.60
N ALA A 422 -11.09 29.60 -11.70
CA ALA A 422 -10.61 30.97 -11.87
C ALA A 422 -11.22 31.95 -10.84
N GLN A 423 -12.50 31.78 -10.48
CA GLN A 423 -13.14 32.59 -9.42
C GLN A 423 -12.56 32.28 -8.03
N GLU A 424 -12.31 31.01 -7.72
CA GLU A 424 -11.69 30.62 -6.44
C GLU A 424 -10.23 31.08 -6.36
N ALA A 425 -9.46 30.96 -7.45
CA ALA A 425 -8.10 31.46 -7.54
C ALA A 425 -8.03 32.99 -7.40
N ALA A 426 -8.87 33.74 -8.10
CA ALA A 426 -8.95 35.21 -7.97
C ALA A 426 -9.36 35.64 -6.55
N ARG A 427 -10.32 34.93 -5.94
CA ARG A 427 -10.72 35.17 -4.54
C ARG A 427 -9.58 34.89 -3.56
N ARG A 428 -8.77 33.85 -3.82
CA ARG A 428 -7.60 33.52 -3.00
C ARG A 428 -6.50 34.58 -3.16
N ALA A 429 -6.19 34.97 -4.38
CA ALA A 429 -5.23 36.03 -4.67
C ALA A 429 -5.61 37.34 -3.95
N ALA A 430 -6.86 37.80 -4.07
CA ALA A 430 -7.34 38.99 -3.39
C ALA A 430 -7.27 38.90 -1.84
N LEU A 431 -7.36 37.71 -1.25
CA LEU A 431 -7.14 37.50 0.19
C LEU A 431 -5.66 37.50 0.58
N GLU A 432 -4.79 36.96 -0.26
CA GLU A 432 -3.33 36.96 -0.07
C GLU A 432 -2.75 38.37 -0.29
N GLU A 433 -3.26 39.13 -1.27
CA GLU A 433 -2.98 40.56 -1.49
C GLU A 433 -3.46 41.42 -0.31
N ALA A 434 -4.72 41.28 0.13
CA ALA A 434 -5.24 42.02 1.28
C ALA A 434 -4.46 41.71 2.57
N ARG A 435 -3.97 40.47 2.72
CA ARG A 435 -3.05 40.09 3.80
C ARG A 435 -1.69 40.76 3.64
N ALA A 436 -1.06 40.72 2.46
CA ALA A 436 0.22 41.35 2.20
C ALA A 436 0.17 42.88 2.41
N VAL A 437 -0.92 43.54 2.02
CA VAL A 437 -1.18 44.96 2.30
C VAL A 437 -1.31 45.22 3.81
N ARG A 438 -2.02 44.37 4.57
CA ARG A 438 -2.08 44.50 6.04
C ARG A 438 -0.71 44.28 6.69
N GLU A 439 0.05 43.28 6.27
CA GLU A 439 1.39 42.99 6.82
C GLU A 439 2.39 44.10 6.47
N ALA A 440 2.36 44.64 5.24
CA ALA A 440 3.18 45.79 4.84
C ALA A 440 2.80 47.07 5.61
N ALA A 441 1.51 47.33 5.84
CA ALA A 441 1.07 48.46 6.65
C ALA A 441 1.54 48.36 8.12
N ILE A 442 1.51 47.15 8.69
CA ILE A 442 2.06 46.88 10.03
C ILE A 442 3.58 47.11 10.06
N GLN A 443 4.32 46.63 9.05
CA GLN A 443 5.77 46.85 8.97
C GLN A 443 6.12 48.34 8.81
N ALA A 444 5.41 49.08 7.96
CA ALA A 444 5.60 50.53 7.83
C ALA A 444 5.26 51.30 9.12
N ALA A 445 4.26 50.85 9.88
CA ALA A 445 3.92 51.40 11.18
C ALA A 445 4.99 51.09 12.25
N LYS A 446 5.56 49.87 12.25
CA LYS A 446 6.68 49.50 13.15
C LYS A 446 7.99 50.22 12.80
N ALA A 447 8.30 50.40 11.52
CA ALA A 447 9.45 51.17 11.04
C ALA A 447 9.40 52.66 11.41
N ARG A 448 8.20 53.21 11.66
CA ARG A 448 8.00 54.60 12.08
C ARG A 448 8.22 54.83 13.60
N ILE A 449 8.44 53.78 14.39
CA ILE A 449 8.70 53.88 15.83
C ILE A 449 10.13 54.42 16.04
N PRO A 450 10.32 55.59 16.69
CA PRO A 450 11.66 56.12 16.94
C PRO A 450 12.49 55.16 17.79
N PRO A 451 13.80 54.97 17.52
CA PRO A 451 14.64 54.02 18.26
C PRO A 451 14.69 54.34 19.77
N ALA A 452 14.65 55.62 20.14
CA ALA A 452 14.60 56.08 21.52
C ALA A 452 13.36 55.60 22.32
N ALA A 453 12.30 55.12 21.66
CA ALA A 453 11.15 54.54 22.35
C ALA A 453 11.48 53.20 23.03
N TYR A 454 12.46 52.43 22.51
CA TYR A 454 12.86 51.15 23.10
C TYR A 454 13.70 51.32 24.38
N ASP A 455 14.31 52.49 24.59
CA ASP A 455 15.09 52.82 25.79
C ASP A 455 14.21 53.25 26.98
N ILE A 456 12.96 53.66 26.75
CA ILE A 456 12.04 54.13 27.80
C ILE A 456 11.26 52.94 28.39
N PRO A 457 11.40 52.64 29.70
CA PRO A 457 10.66 51.56 30.33
C PRO A 457 9.19 51.94 30.57
N ILE A 458 8.29 50.96 30.46
CA ILE A 458 6.83 51.16 30.55
C ILE A 458 6.35 51.65 31.94
N THR A 459 7.24 51.67 32.93
CA THR A 459 7.01 52.23 34.27
C THR A 459 7.02 53.76 34.31
N GLU A 460 7.64 54.43 33.35
CA GLU A 460 7.83 55.89 33.38
C GLU A 460 6.68 56.67 32.73
N ILE A 461 5.90 56.01 31.84
CA ILE A 461 4.79 56.63 31.09
C ILE A 461 3.49 56.82 31.89
N GLY A 462 3.55 56.82 33.23
CA GLY A 462 2.44 57.24 34.10
C GLY A 462 1.17 56.37 34.11
N LEU A 463 1.21 55.17 33.54
CA LEU A 463 0.07 54.25 33.51
C LEU A 463 -0.36 53.76 34.90
N SER A 464 -1.65 53.45 35.06
CA SER A 464 -2.14 52.85 36.29
C SER A 464 -1.53 51.46 36.52
N GLN A 465 -1.27 51.13 37.79
CA GLN A 465 -0.70 49.85 38.22
C GLN A 465 -1.46 48.62 37.69
N ARG A 466 -2.77 48.77 37.43
CA ARG A 466 -3.55 47.72 36.78
C ARG A 466 -3.15 47.54 35.31
N VAL A 467 -3.16 48.60 34.51
CA VAL A 467 -2.87 48.55 33.07
C VAL A 467 -1.42 48.12 32.82
N LEU A 468 -0.48 48.70 33.57
CA LEU A 468 0.93 48.31 33.57
C LEU A 468 1.11 46.81 33.90
N GLY A 469 0.42 46.34 34.96
CA GLY A 469 0.42 44.92 35.34
C GLY A 469 -0.36 43.98 34.41
N HIS A 470 -1.05 44.49 33.38
CA HIS A 470 -1.55 43.69 32.26
C HIS A 470 -0.54 43.68 31.10
N LEU A 471 0.05 44.84 30.75
CA LEU A 471 1.02 44.99 29.67
C LEU A 471 2.32 44.18 29.92
N GLN A 472 2.86 44.23 31.14
CA GLN A 472 4.05 43.44 31.51
C GLN A 472 3.79 41.92 31.45
N ARG A 473 2.57 41.46 31.76
CA ARG A 473 2.19 40.05 31.57
C ARG A 473 2.00 39.66 30.11
N GLY A 474 1.78 40.64 29.23
CA GLY A 474 1.86 40.48 27.78
C GLY A 474 3.30 40.51 27.22
N GLY A 475 4.32 40.64 28.06
CA GLY A 475 5.73 40.74 27.63
C GLY A 475 6.17 42.12 27.16
N ILE A 476 5.36 43.17 27.40
CA ILE A 476 5.69 44.55 27.02
C ILE A 476 6.38 45.24 28.20
N GLU A 477 7.68 45.48 28.07
CA GLU A 477 8.53 46.08 29.10
C GLU A 477 8.96 47.52 28.78
N ASN A 478 9.02 47.91 27.51
CA ASN A 478 9.38 49.25 27.04
C ASN A 478 8.32 49.91 26.13
N VAL A 479 8.49 51.21 25.87
CA VAL A 479 7.55 52.00 25.05
C VAL A 479 7.61 51.61 23.57
N GLY A 480 8.77 51.20 23.06
CA GLY A 480 8.93 50.69 21.70
C GLY A 480 8.03 49.48 21.41
N GLN A 481 8.10 48.44 22.26
CA GLN A 481 7.20 47.28 22.20
C GLN A 481 5.72 47.68 22.32
N LEU A 482 5.40 48.63 23.20
CA LEU A 482 4.03 49.15 23.35
C LEU A 482 3.52 49.77 22.04
N MET A 483 4.39 50.51 21.34
CA MET A 483 4.11 51.08 20.02
C MET A 483 4.08 50.01 18.92
N GLU A 484 4.88 48.94 18.99
CA GLU A 484 4.79 47.81 18.05
C GLU A 484 3.44 47.09 18.13
N HIS A 485 2.90 46.91 19.34
CA HIS A 485 1.57 46.33 19.50
C HIS A 485 0.44 47.27 19.07
N LEU A 486 0.66 48.59 19.08
CA LEU A 486 -0.28 49.58 18.50
C LEU A 486 -0.14 49.72 16.97
N ALA A 487 1.03 49.42 16.41
CA ALA A 487 1.27 49.36 14.96
C ALA A 487 0.49 48.23 14.27
N GLU A 488 -0.02 47.25 15.04
CA GLU A 488 -1.00 46.25 14.59
C GLU A 488 -2.46 46.75 14.59
N GLY A 489 -2.66 48.02 14.94
CA GLY A 489 -3.94 48.65 15.27
C GLY A 489 -4.33 48.44 16.73
N ASP A 490 -5.40 49.10 17.18
CA ASP A 490 -5.94 48.93 18.55
C ASP A 490 -6.26 47.45 18.88
N GLU A 491 -6.57 46.64 17.87
CA GLU A 491 -6.73 45.19 17.99
C GLU A 491 -5.48 44.51 18.56
N GLY A 492 -4.27 45.02 18.31
CA GLY A 492 -3.00 44.44 18.77
C GLY A 492 -2.83 44.42 20.28
N LEU A 493 -3.25 45.49 20.98
CA LEU A 493 -3.28 45.53 22.45
C LEU A 493 -4.54 44.88 23.04
N LEU A 494 -5.68 44.90 22.34
CA LEU A 494 -6.91 44.26 22.81
C LEU A 494 -6.85 42.72 22.79
N LYS A 495 -5.82 42.12 22.16
CA LYS A 495 -5.48 40.70 22.31
C LYS A 495 -4.94 40.33 23.70
N LEU A 496 -4.47 41.29 24.50
CA LEU A 496 -3.80 41.03 25.78
C LEU A 496 -4.79 40.93 26.94
N ASP A 497 -4.66 39.87 27.74
CA ASP A 497 -5.62 39.49 28.78
C ASP A 497 -5.90 40.61 29.79
N GLY A 498 -7.09 41.19 29.69
CA GLY A 498 -7.61 42.23 30.58
C GLY A 498 -7.37 43.67 30.13
N ILE A 499 -6.79 43.90 28.95
CA ILE A 499 -6.78 45.22 28.31
C ILE A 499 -8.14 45.44 27.63
N GLY A 500 -8.93 46.36 28.19
CA GLY A 500 -10.19 46.82 27.60
C GLY A 500 -10.08 48.22 26.99
N PRO A 501 -11.13 48.74 26.34
CA PRO A 501 -11.11 50.05 25.67
C PRO A 501 -10.80 51.23 26.62
N LYS A 502 -11.06 51.08 27.93
CA LYS A 502 -10.65 52.07 28.95
C LYS A 502 -9.14 52.08 29.20
N ALA A 503 -8.49 50.92 29.16
CA ALA A 503 -7.04 50.80 29.30
C ALA A 503 -6.33 51.27 28.02
N LEU A 504 -6.89 50.95 26.84
CA LEU A 504 -6.39 51.45 25.57
C LEU A 504 -6.48 52.99 25.48
N GLY A 505 -7.61 53.58 25.90
CA GLY A 505 -7.75 55.05 26.04
C GLY A 505 -6.97 55.69 27.21
N GLU A 506 -6.26 54.89 28.01
CA GLU A 506 -5.28 55.32 29.02
C GLU A 506 -3.87 55.28 28.41
N VAL A 507 -3.54 54.22 27.66
CA VAL A 507 -2.31 54.05 26.87
C VAL A 507 -2.14 55.13 25.82
N HIS A 508 -3.15 55.40 24.98
CA HIS A 508 -3.08 56.48 23.98
C HIS A 508 -2.76 57.83 24.65
N LYS A 509 -3.44 58.17 25.75
CA LYS A 509 -3.18 59.42 26.49
C LYS A 509 -1.81 59.48 27.16
N ALA A 510 -1.23 58.34 27.54
CA ALA A 510 0.12 58.29 28.07
C ALA A 510 1.15 58.56 26.97
N LEU A 511 0.95 57.98 25.78
CA LEU A 511 1.79 58.20 24.61
C LEU A 511 1.64 59.64 24.05
N ASP A 512 0.43 60.19 24.01
CA ASP A 512 0.15 61.60 23.66
C ASP A 512 0.84 62.62 24.61
N GLN A 513 1.28 62.19 25.79
CA GLN A 513 1.99 63.00 26.78
C GLN A 513 3.52 62.81 26.74
N LEU A 514 4.02 61.88 25.92
CA LEU A 514 5.44 61.74 25.65
C LEU A 514 5.79 62.58 24.41
N ASP A 515 6.37 63.75 24.63
CA ASP A 515 7.09 64.53 23.60
C ASP A 515 8.36 63.78 23.15
N LEU A 516 8.16 62.65 22.46
CA LEU A 516 9.20 61.94 21.74
C LEU A 516 9.68 62.82 20.57
N PRO A 517 11.00 63.00 20.38
CA PRO A 517 11.49 63.68 19.19
C PRO A 517 11.01 62.91 17.94
N PRO A 518 10.60 63.60 16.86
CA PRO A 518 10.25 62.92 15.63
C PRO A 518 11.46 62.12 15.15
N ALA A 519 11.22 60.91 14.61
CA ALA A 519 12.24 60.21 13.85
C ALA A 519 12.78 61.16 12.78
N GLU A 520 14.11 61.24 12.66
CA GLU A 520 14.74 62.10 11.65
C GLU A 520 14.22 61.70 10.27
N PRO A 521 13.82 62.66 9.41
CA PRO A 521 13.38 62.32 8.07
C PRO A 521 14.59 61.78 7.29
N GLU A 522 14.57 60.49 6.99
CA GLU A 522 15.32 59.98 5.84
C GLU A 522 14.94 60.82 4.61
N GLU A 523 15.91 61.08 3.75
CA GLU A 523 15.75 61.98 2.59
C GLU A 523 14.57 61.55 1.71
N GLU A 524 13.96 62.50 0.98
CA GLU A 524 12.88 62.20 0.04
C GLU A 524 13.36 61.24 -1.07
N ALA A 525 13.24 59.93 -0.81
CA ALA A 525 13.21 58.92 -1.84
C ALA A 525 12.08 59.30 -2.79
N ALA A 526 12.46 59.71 -4.01
CA ALA A 526 11.56 60.32 -4.98
C ALA A 526 10.28 59.48 -5.15
N PRO A 527 9.11 60.11 -5.34
CA PRO A 527 7.84 59.40 -5.39
C PRO A 527 7.93 58.32 -6.49
N ILE A 528 7.86 57.06 -6.05
CA ILE A 528 7.71 55.93 -6.97
C ILE A 528 6.34 56.13 -7.61
N GLU A 529 6.34 56.57 -8.87
CA GLU A 529 5.14 56.52 -9.71
C GLU A 529 4.58 55.11 -9.61
N ALA A 530 3.32 55.01 -9.19
CA ALA A 530 2.63 53.73 -9.23
C ALA A 530 2.70 53.24 -10.69
N PRO A 531 3.21 52.02 -10.96
CA PRO A 531 3.13 51.47 -12.30
C PRO A 531 1.65 51.50 -12.69
N PRO A 532 1.30 52.06 -13.86
CA PRO A 532 -0.10 52.24 -14.22
C PRO A 532 -0.78 50.87 -14.20
N ALA A 533 -2.02 50.83 -13.71
CA ALA A 533 -2.81 49.62 -13.77
C ALA A 533 -3.04 49.26 -15.24
N GLU A 534 -2.23 48.35 -15.78
CA GLU A 534 -2.40 47.83 -17.12
C GLU A 534 -3.74 47.09 -17.17
N ALA A 535 -4.71 47.75 -17.81
CA ALA A 535 -6.00 47.15 -18.09
C ALA A 535 -5.77 45.96 -19.02
N THR A 536 -6.08 44.76 -18.53
CA THR A 536 -6.02 43.50 -19.28
C THR A 536 -7.09 43.46 -20.38
N ALA A 537 -6.81 44.19 -21.45
CA ALA A 537 -7.45 44.05 -22.76
C ALA A 537 -7.01 42.71 -23.42
N PRO A 538 -7.81 42.14 -24.34
CA PRO A 538 -7.71 40.72 -24.67
C PRO A 538 -6.47 40.36 -25.50
N ALA A 539 -6.00 39.13 -25.32
CA ALA A 539 -4.99 38.53 -26.19
C ALA A 539 -5.60 38.24 -27.58
N GLU A 540 -5.08 38.91 -28.61
CA GLU A 540 -5.40 38.64 -30.02
C GLU A 540 -4.19 38.00 -30.74
N ALA A 541 -4.44 37.38 -31.89
CA ALA A 541 -3.60 36.33 -32.48
C ALA A 541 -2.15 36.73 -32.84
N ALA A 542 -1.23 35.77 -32.70
CA ALA A 542 0.14 35.87 -33.20
C ALA A 542 0.28 35.36 -34.65
N PRO A 543 0.91 36.12 -35.55
CA PRO A 543 1.57 35.61 -36.76
C PRO A 543 3.07 35.29 -36.49
N PRO A 544 3.76 34.56 -37.39
CA PRO A 544 4.97 33.79 -37.02
C PRO A 544 6.29 34.59 -36.99
N VAL A 545 7.26 34.02 -36.28
CA VAL A 545 8.66 34.51 -36.22
C VAL A 545 9.44 34.02 -37.43
N GLU A 546 10.04 34.94 -38.19
CA GLU A 546 11.00 34.62 -39.26
C GLU A 546 12.42 34.52 -38.68
N ALA A 547 13.22 33.55 -39.15
CA ALA A 547 14.48 33.19 -38.49
C ALA A 547 15.68 33.98 -39.01
N VAL A 548 16.53 34.45 -38.08
CA VAL A 548 17.86 34.99 -38.37
C VAL A 548 18.90 34.21 -37.57
N ALA A 549 19.93 33.71 -38.25
CA ALA A 549 20.97 32.86 -37.66
C ALA A 549 22.11 33.68 -37.00
N PRO A 550 22.79 33.14 -35.97
CA PRO A 550 24.01 33.73 -35.43
C PRO A 550 25.22 33.50 -36.37
N PRO A 551 26.26 34.36 -36.30
CA PRO A 551 27.51 34.17 -37.05
C PRO A 551 28.38 33.06 -36.45
N ALA A 552 29.34 32.57 -37.25
CA ALA A 552 30.26 31.48 -36.89
C ALA A 552 31.61 31.99 -36.35
N GLU A 553 32.36 31.08 -35.72
CA GLU A 553 33.77 31.23 -35.32
C GLU A 553 34.54 29.96 -35.77
N GLU A 554 35.84 30.08 -36.09
CA GLU A 554 36.52 29.13 -36.99
C GLU A 554 37.55 28.15 -36.34
N VAL A 555 37.57 26.94 -36.92
CA VAL A 555 38.58 25.83 -36.98
C VAL A 555 40.02 26.06 -36.45
N PRO A 556 40.72 25.01 -35.92
CA PRO A 556 41.11 23.78 -36.66
C PRO A 556 40.78 22.44 -35.95
N ALA A 557 40.52 21.28 -36.59
CA ALA A 557 40.91 20.64 -37.87
C ALA A 557 42.06 19.61 -37.76
N GLU A 558 41.74 18.31 -37.82
CA GLU A 558 42.71 17.21 -37.98
C GLU A 558 42.18 16.07 -38.91
N THR A 559 42.91 15.86 -39.99
CA THR A 559 42.96 14.76 -41.01
C THR A 559 41.92 13.62 -41.10
N ALA A 560 41.43 13.40 -42.33
CA ALA A 560 41.18 12.07 -42.92
C ALA A 560 42.39 11.65 -43.79
N PRO A 561 42.58 10.37 -44.22
CA PRO A 561 41.91 9.81 -45.44
C PRO A 561 41.75 8.24 -45.42
N PRO A 562 41.62 7.50 -46.54
CA PRO A 562 40.72 7.62 -47.72
C PRO A 562 39.85 6.34 -47.95
N PRO A 563 38.91 6.34 -48.94
CA PRO A 563 38.20 5.15 -49.43
C PRO A 563 38.75 4.60 -50.77
N ALA A 564 38.48 3.31 -51.04
CA ALA A 564 38.61 2.57 -52.31
C ALA A 564 38.01 1.15 -52.09
N GLU A 565 37.64 0.31 -53.06
CA GLU A 565 37.00 0.38 -54.39
C GLU A 565 36.83 -1.10 -54.85
N GLU A 566 35.77 -1.38 -55.61
CA GLU A 566 35.47 -2.52 -56.50
C GLU A 566 36.03 -3.97 -56.31
N ALA A 567 35.08 -4.93 -56.22
CA ALA A 567 34.95 -6.15 -57.05
C ALA A 567 36.00 -7.31 -56.95
N PRO A 568 35.70 -8.56 -57.40
CA PRO A 568 34.52 -9.02 -58.17
C PRO A 568 33.76 -10.25 -57.61
N THR A 569 32.83 -10.75 -58.43
CA THR A 569 31.93 -11.89 -58.22
C THR A 569 32.59 -13.28 -58.31
N GLU A 570 32.02 -14.25 -57.61
CA GLU A 570 31.74 -15.58 -58.19
C GLU A 570 30.39 -16.11 -57.64
N ALA A 571 29.73 -17.04 -58.36
CA ALA A 571 28.35 -17.44 -58.09
C ALA A 571 28.15 -18.96 -58.17
N VAL A 572 27.30 -19.51 -57.30
CA VAL A 572 26.80 -20.89 -57.40
C VAL A 572 25.30 -20.91 -57.13
N ALA A 573 24.55 -21.59 -58.01
CA ALA A 573 23.13 -21.88 -57.92
C ALA A 573 22.92 -23.42 -58.04
N PRO A 574 21.72 -23.97 -57.74
CA PRO A 574 21.59 -25.38 -57.34
C PRO A 574 21.26 -26.36 -58.49
N PRO A 575 21.42 -27.67 -58.20
CA PRO A 575 20.42 -28.71 -58.48
C PRO A 575 19.89 -29.30 -57.14
N THR A 576 18.68 -29.87 -56.97
CA THR A 576 17.74 -30.57 -57.88
C THR A 576 18.13 -31.99 -58.26
N GLU A 577 17.62 -33.01 -57.57
CA GLU A 577 17.31 -34.33 -58.16
C GLU A 577 16.40 -35.19 -57.25
N GLU A 578 15.75 -36.22 -57.83
CA GLU A 578 14.73 -37.07 -57.19
C GLU A 578 15.08 -38.58 -57.31
N ILE A 579 14.59 -39.39 -56.36
CA ILE A 579 14.03 -40.77 -56.50
C ILE A 579 14.73 -41.74 -57.51
N PRO A 580 15.34 -42.86 -57.06
CA PRO A 580 14.58 -44.14 -56.87
C PRO A 580 15.20 -45.14 -55.83
N ALA A 581 14.80 -46.41 -55.71
CA ALA A 581 13.48 -47.08 -55.49
C ALA A 581 13.66 -48.63 -55.52
N GLU A 582 13.07 -49.38 -54.57
CA GLU A 582 12.81 -50.86 -54.59
C GLU A 582 11.91 -51.17 -53.34
N ALA A 583 10.75 -51.84 -53.32
CA ALA A 583 10.11 -52.98 -54.02
C ALA A 583 10.39 -54.37 -53.38
N PRO A 584 9.47 -55.38 -53.40
CA PRO A 584 8.12 -55.47 -53.98
C PRO A 584 7.00 -56.03 -53.03
N SER A 585 5.86 -56.43 -53.62
CA SER A 585 4.62 -57.06 -53.03
C SER A 585 4.70 -58.62 -53.02
N PRO A 586 3.67 -59.52 -52.81
CA PRO A 586 2.19 -59.33 -52.69
C PRO A 586 1.33 -60.34 -51.82
N THR A 587 -0.02 -60.23 -51.93
CA THR A 587 -1.08 -61.29 -51.78
C THR A 587 -1.46 -61.80 -50.35
N PRO A 588 -2.57 -62.58 -50.14
CA PRO A 588 -3.97 -62.07 -50.07
C PRO A 588 -4.87 -62.73 -48.97
N GLU A 589 -6.18 -62.40 -48.93
CA GLU A 589 -7.31 -63.21 -48.36
C GLU A 589 -7.23 -63.61 -46.84
N GLU A 590 -8.29 -64.02 -46.12
CA GLU A 590 -9.74 -64.12 -46.35
C GLU A 590 -10.52 -63.74 -45.06
N ALA A 591 -11.84 -63.98 -45.01
CA ALA A 591 -12.76 -63.66 -43.90
C ALA A 591 -12.96 -64.91 -42.94
N PRO A 592 -14.01 -65.08 -42.08
CA PRO A 592 -15.17 -64.22 -41.76
C PRO A 592 -15.67 -64.18 -40.28
N GLU A 593 -16.76 -63.42 -40.08
CA GLU A 593 -17.94 -63.70 -39.19
C GLU A 593 -17.81 -63.80 -37.65
N ALA A 594 -18.99 -63.89 -37.01
CA ALA A 594 -19.21 -63.72 -35.57
C ALA A 594 -20.46 -64.46 -35.06
N GLU A 595 -20.35 -65.08 -33.88
CA GLU A 595 -21.39 -65.63 -32.99
C GLU A 595 -20.87 -65.39 -31.55
N VAL A 596 -21.59 -64.94 -30.50
CA VAL A 596 -23.02 -64.84 -30.12
C VAL A 596 -23.62 -66.12 -29.52
N GLU A 597 -23.49 -66.25 -28.20
CA GLU A 597 -24.40 -66.91 -27.22
C GLU A 597 -23.95 -66.41 -25.82
N VAL A 598 -24.72 -65.83 -24.88
CA VAL A 598 -26.16 -65.66 -24.55
C VAL A 598 -26.73 -66.71 -23.56
N GLU A 599 -27.13 -66.22 -22.37
CA GLU A 599 -28.09 -66.72 -21.33
C GLU A 599 -27.76 -65.98 -19.99
N ALA A 600 -28.56 -65.84 -18.92
CA ALA A 600 -30.01 -65.84 -18.60
C ALA A 600 -30.16 -65.44 -17.09
N GLU A 601 -31.24 -64.87 -16.50
CA GLU A 601 -32.43 -64.14 -17.00
C GLU A 601 -33.05 -63.25 -15.87
N VAL A 602 -33.66 -62.12 -16.26
CA VAL A 602 -34.92 -61.43 -15.81
C VAL A 602 -35.48 -61.55 -14.37
N GLU A 603 -35.83 -60.37 -13.77
CA GLU A 603 -37.03 -59.97 -12.95
C GLU A 603 -36.73 -58.68 -12.12
N VAL A 604 -37.63 -57.72 -11.76
CA VAL A 604 -39.00 -57.33 -12.23
C VAL A 604 -39.28 -55.82 -11.89
N GLU A 605 -40.54 -55.37 -11.84
CA GLU A 605 -41.11 -54.01 -11.54
C GLU A 605 -40.62 -53.35 -10.21
N GLU A 606 -40.53 -52.02 -9.99
CA GLU A 606 -41.33 -50.80 -10.31
C GLU A 606 -42.49 -50.48 -9.31
N THR A 607 -42.29 -49.52 -8.38
CA THR A 607 -43.30 -48.64 -7.72
C THR A 607 -42.65 -47.68 -6.68
N ILE A 608 -43.39 -46.65 -6.22
CA ILE A 608 -43.02 -45.58 -5.25
C ILE A 608 -42.03 -44.56 -5.86
N GLU A 609 -42.48 -43.43 -6.46
CA GLU A 609 -43.05 -42.21 -5.84
C GLU A 609 -42.00 -41.37 -5.08
N GLU A 610 -41.48 -40.29 -5.67
CA GLU A 610 -41.98 -38.90 -5.57
C GLU A 610 -41.76 -38.20 -4.20
N GLU A 611 -41.52 -38.90 -3.08
CA GLU A 611 -41.46 -38.27 -1.74
C GLU A 611 -40.21 -37.38 -1.48
N VAL A 612 -39.08 -37.62 -2.16
CA VAL A 612 -37.76 -37.05 -1.76
C VAL A 612 -37.48 -35.63 -2.31
N TRP A 613 -38.36 -35.08 -3.16
CA TRP A 613 -38.16 -33.74 -3.76
C TRP A 613 -39.11 -32.64 -3.26
N GLU A 614 -40.15 -32.96 -2.47
CA GLU A 614 -40.99 -31.95 -1.84
C GLU A 614 -40.49 -31.53 -0.43
N GLU A 615 -39.95 -32.45 0.38
CA GLU A 615 -39.43 -32.12 1.75
C GLU A 615 -38.35 -31.02 1.74
N ILE A 616 -37.49 -30.97 0.71
CA ILE A 616 -36.42 -29.96 0.61
C ILE A 616 -36.98 -28.56 0.25
N LEU A 617 -38.20 -28.47 -0.29
CA LEU A 617 -38.82 -27.23 -0.73
C LEU A 617 -39.75 -26.60 0.32
N GLU A 618 -39.95 -27.21 1.50
CA GLU A 618 -40.73 -26.59 2.59
C GLU A 618 -39.85 -25.94 3.67
N GLU A 619 -38.66 -26.46 4.00
CA GLU A 619 -37.77 -25.82 4.99
C GLU A 619 -37.29 -24.41 4.57
N GLU A 620 -37.07 -24.16 3.27
CA GLU A 620 -36.75 -22.80 2.77
C GLU A 620 -37.97 -21.84 2.73
N LYS A 621 -39.16 -22.23 3.21
CA LYS A 621 -40.38 -21.38 3.19
C LYS A 621 -40.88 -20.89 4.55
N GLU A 622 -40.35 -21.36 5.69
CA GLU A 622 -40.81 -20.90 7.01
C GLU A 622 -40.10 -19.64 7.53
N GLU A 623 -38.85 -19.35 7.13
CA GLU A 623 -38.14 -18.14 7.62
C GLU A 623 -38.61 -16.80 6.99
N GLU A 624 -39.28 -16.79 5.83
CA GLU A 624 -39.76 -15.55 5.19
C GLU A 624 -41.13 -15.03 5.70
N LYS A 625 -41.76 -15.67 6.70
CA LYS A 625 -43.15 -15.34 7.12
C LYS A 625 -43.36 -14.96 8.59
N LEU A 626 -42.37 -14.31 9.24
CA LEU A 626 -42.59 -13.67 10.53
C LEU A 626 -41.77 -12.38 10.74
N ILE A 627 -42.39 -11.23 10.44
CA ILE A 627 -42.40 -9.96 11.22
C ILE A 627 -43.17 -8.89 10.42
N GLU A 628 -44.42 -8.62 10.81
CA GLU A 628 -45.16 -7.45 10.33
C GLU A 628 -44.78 -6.16 11.07
N ALA A 629 -44.97 -5.00 10.43
CA ALA A 629 -44.49 -3.72 10.93
C ALA A 629 -45.43 -3.02 11.94
N PRO A 630 -44.94 -2.57 13.11
CA PRO A 630 -45.69 -1.68 14.00
C PRO A 630 -45.60 -0.20 13.58
N GLN A 631 -46.63 0.59 13.92
CA GLN A 631 -46.85 1.92 13.35
C GLN A 631 -45.94 3.06 13.90
N LYS A 632 -45.84 4.12 13.09
CA LYS A 632 -45.01 5.34 13.29
C LYS A 632 -45.26 6.05 14.64
N LYS A 633 -44.23 6.16 15.49
CA LYS A 633 -44.09 7.25 16.48
C LYS A 633 -42.77 8.00 16.23
N LYS A 634 -42.84 9.34 16.15
CA LYS A 634 -41.68 10.20 15.85
C LYS A 634 -40.68 10.19 17.02
N ARG A 635 -39.41 9.84 16.73
CA ARG A 635 -38.24 10.06 17.61
C ARG A 635 -37.21 10.96 16.89
N PRO A 636 -36.34 11.67 17.62
CA PRO A 636 -35.55 12.79 17.05
C PRO A 636 -34.43 12.33 16.10
N LYS A 637 -34.08 13.19 15.15
CA LYS A 637 -32.96 12.96 14.20
C LYS A 637 -31.62 12.86 14.94
N ARG A 638 -30.90 11.76 14.76
CA ARG A 638 -29.47 11.66 15.10
C ARG A 638 -28.66 12.54 14.13
N PRO A 639 -27.56 13.20 14.56
CA PRO A 639 -26.70 13.97 13.66
C PRO A 639 -25.96 13.05 12.69
N LYS A 640 -25.78 13.50 11.43
CA LYS A 640 -24.90 12.81 10.48
C LYS A 640 -23.45 12.87 10.99
N ARG A 641 -22.80 11.71 11.12
CA ARG A 641 -21.33 11.62 11.28
C ARG A 641 -20.70 11.61 9.90
N GLN A 642 -19.54 12.23 9.75
CA GLN A 642 -18.72 12.13 8.54
C GLN A 642 -17.66 11.05 8.79
N LEU A 643 -17.62 10.06 7.91
CA LEU A 643 -16.59 9.02 7.90
C LEU A 643 -15.46 9.51 7.00
N VAL A 644 -14.23 9.42 7.49
CA VAL A 644 -13.01 9.75 6.73
C VAL A 644 -12.07 8.55 6.83
N TYR A 645 -11.38 8.22 5.75
CA TYR A 645 -10.34 7.20 5.75
C TYR A 645 -9.04 7.81 6.25
N ASP A 646 -8.42 7.17 7.24
CA ASP A 646 -7.15 7.57 7.83
C ASP A 646 -6.04 6.71 7.20
N GLU A 647 -5.12 7.35 6.47
CA GLU A 647 -4.07 6.66 5.72
C GLU A 647 -2.90 6.20 6.60
N GLU A 648 -2.68 6.82 7.77
CA GLU A 648 -1.64 6.40 8.72
C GLU A 648 -2.11 5.21 9.57
N LEU A 649 -3.40 5.18 9.95
CA LEU A 649 -4.00 4.10 10.73
C LEU A 649 -4.71 3.04 9.87
N GLY A 650 -4.75 3.21 8.55
CA GLY A 650 -5.29 2.25 7.57
C GLY A 650 -6.78 1.94 7.73
N ARG A 651 -7.56 2.78 8.43
CA ARG A 651 -8.94 2.49 8.87
C ARG A 651 -9.87 3.69 8.72
N VAL A 652 -11.17 3.43 8.62
CA VAL A 652 -12.19 4.49 8.57
C VAL A 652 -12.48 5.01 9.98
N VAL A 653 -12.31 6.31 10.21
CA VAL A 653 -12.54 6.98 11.50
C VAL A 653 -13.75 7.94 11.38
N ALA A 654 -14.55 8.04 12.44
CA ALA A 654 -15.79 8.81 12.45
C ALA A 654 -15.61 10.17 13.13
N ILE A 655 -15.32 11.22 12.34
CA ILE A 655 -15.07 12.57 12.85
C ILE A 655 -16.36 13.19 13.42
N ARG A 656 -16.29 13.66 14.67
CA ARG A 656 -17.35 14.46 15.31
C ARG A 656 -17.12 15.95 15.01
N ARG A 657 -18.00 16.60 14.25
CA ARG A 657 -18.04 18.07 14.22
C ARG A 657 -18.51 18.61 15.58
N HIS A 658 -17.67 19.39 16.24
CA HIS A 658 -18.06 20.11 17.44
C HIS A 658 -19.12 21.19 17.13
N ARG A 659 -19.94 21.53 18.12
CA ARG A 659 -20.92 22.62 18.02
C ARG A 659 -20.29 23.88 18.59
N ARG A 660 -20.36 24.98 17.82
CA ARG A 660 -19.67 26.26 18.08
C ARG A 660 -20.00 26.84 19.46
N GLY A 661 -18.99 27.00 20.33
CA GLY A 661 -19.08 27.71 21.61
C GLY A 661 -18.11 27.17 22.67
N GLU A 662 -17.22 28.04 23.16
CA GLU A 662 -16.29 27.86 24.30
C GLU A 662 -15.13 26.83 24.11
N PRO A 663 -14.03 26.94 24.90
CA PRO A 663 -12.66 26.79 24.37
C PRO A 663 -12.03 25.39 24.47
N GLU A 664 -10.81 25.29 23.93
CA GLU A 664 -10.01 24.06 23.80
C GLU A 664 -9.25 23.72 25.09
N GLU A 665 -9.41 22.49 25.59
CA GLU A 665 -8.51 21.84 26.54
C GLU A 665 -8.57 20.30 26.34
N ASP A 666 -7.41 19.64 26.50
CA ASP A 666 -7.12 18.19 26.53
C ASP A 666 -7.69 17.22 25.48
N TRP A 667 -6.76 16.66 24.67
CA TRP A 667 -6.95 15.44 23.90
C TRP A 667 -6.69 14.19 24.77
N ILE A 668 -7.74 13.50 25.20
CA ILE A 668 -7.62 12.18 25.84
C ILE A 668 -7.95 11.08 24.81
N LEU A 669 -6.97 10.20 24.55
CA LEU A 669 -7.15 8.97 23.79
C LEU A 669 -7.77 7.90 24.70
N ASP A 670 -9.07 7.64 24.52
CA ASP A 670 -9.84 6.68 25.30
C ASP A 670 -9.72 5.27 24.67
N GLU A 671 -8.80 4.45 25.18
CA GLU A 671 -8.63 3.06 24.76
C GLU A 671 -9.66 2.14 25.45
N GLY A 672 -10.35 1.31 24.64
CA GLY A 672 -11.06 0.12 25.12
C GLY A 672 -12.59 0.20 25.05
N TRP A 673 -13.15 -0.35 23.97
CA TRP A 673 -14.50 -0.90 23.94
C TRP A 673 -14.50 -2.19 23.12
N GLU A 674 -14.21 -3.30 23.81
CA GLU A 674 -14.63 -4.63 23.37
C GLU A 674 -16.13 -4.85 23.70
N ASP A 675 -16.69 -5.95 23.19
CA ASP A 675 -17.99 -6.54 23.51
C ASP A 675 -19.33 -5.85 23.13
N LEU A 676 -19.96 -6.51 22.14
CA LEU A 676 -21.38 -6.90 22.06
C LEU A 676 -22.46 -5.89 21.57
N PRO A 677 -23.57 -6.40 20.97
CA PRO A 677 -23.79 -7.75 20.42
C PRO A 677 -23.63 -7.80 18.88
#